data_AF-A0A8H4VZ48-F1
#
_entry.id   AF-A0A8H4VZ48-F1
#
_cell.length_a   1.000
_cell.length_b   1.000
_cell.length_c   1.000
_cell.angle_alpha   90.00
_cell.angle_beta   90.00
_cell.angle_gamma   90.00
#
_symmetry.space_group_name_H-M   'P 1'
#
loop_
_entity.id
_entity.type
_entity.pdbx_description
1 polymer ?
#
loop_
_entity_poly.entity_id
_entity_poly.type
_entity_poly.pdbx_seq_one_letter_code
_entity_poly.pdbx_strand_id
1 'polypeptide(L)'
;MAIVNTLYANPLLAAASILFLIVAAVLWTGGERPLSKIDGPRSNIFVGIGLSLPPHATQKLREWAQQYGEVYKIRVGWYHWVVLNSPEAIKEVFDRQTFVPVQTLEIKQLVYDLAFNNFNDAAFYGHLRRALFSIMMTAVYGRRIDRMDHEDIKYSEQSGKLLGKLGKAGTFIEDEIPLLAKLPTWMQPSRKKALEHAKWVLWVKMRMWNTLQEQFDKDAATPCYGVDIMRSDYASQGLQKEDCAWIAGGLVEAGSQTSAGTLSNLILYLAATPSAQETAFQEVQKVVGESRAPTYDDLENLPYINACVKEILRLCPAPPWILRHFTDQEVVYKDYVIPKGTAVVGNTAAIHFDPIQYPDPFKFKPERYVHHTKRAAEYAAMADPYVRDHFTFGAGRRICPGSRFAENALTLALANMVWAFEIKPPPGVVEMNLSDDAFDEAPLKSAKPFKAVFSLRSEGRLERVKEDWLAYRGLESAKAVVVSSSRLQSPTHRDLNGLNPSIYVHAPSTAVRVSFIRKAGKPSPSLPDVGLTPPALRGERMSTLEMRQLDSIRRSINMAKYVPNPLPDLPRPTKAYHKTVYPYISPERPELNMSGKTLFITGGAGMIGRGICKAFAQAGVARMIIIGRTLLSLNEVKSDIESKYSNIEVSVHAADVTDNTVIQPIIRAAGKIDIVVSAAHISHRVTPTSTIDPSVLSEMLQTNTVGPFLVFSAILHERAIQGWDHEVKIIFVSSALSHIHISHLSGYSASKAAMNILVSHLNVQWNSRGVSIFAIHPGVIFSPSTAKVFPAESPIWEDSSLSAGFCVWLCHPEAAFLSGKFLWAQWDVPELLAQKEWIEKNPWHLEMGLNLPSTERPTKDFFIVDSRVKQN
;
A
#
# COMPACT_ATOMS: atom_id res chain seq x y z
N MET A 1 43.00 14.93 21.73
CA MET A 1 44.37 15.44 21.50
C MET A 1 45.42 14.80 22.40
N ALA A 2 45.21 14.66 23.71
CA ALA A 2 46.18 14.00 24.61
C ALA A 2 46.53 12.55 24.20
N ILE A 3 45.53 11.73 23.84
CA ILE A 3 45.72 10.33 23.41
C ILE A 3 46.55 10.22 22.11
N VAL A 4 46.38 11.19 21.20
CA VAL A 4 47.07 11.21 19.89
C VAL A 4 48.56 11.52 20.08
N ASN A 5 48.90 12.41 21.01
CA ASN A 5 50.29 12.72 21.35
C ASN A 5 50.99 11.55 22.07
N THR A 6 50.27 10.79 22.91
CA THR A 6 50.83 9.61 23.59
C THR A 6 51.10 8.46 22.62
N LEU A 7 50.26 8.28 21.59
CA LEU A 7 50.45 7.26 20.55
C LEU A 7 51.61 7.61 19.60
N TYR A 8 51.86 8.89 19.33
CA TYR A 8 53.00 9.34 18.52
C TYR A 8 54.35 9.18 19.23
N ALA A 9 54.39 9.27 20.56
CA ALA A 9 55.62 9.17 21.34
C ALA A 9 56.08 7.73 21.61
N ASN A 10 55.25 6.72 21.36
CA ASN A 10 55.58 5.33 21.68
C ASN A 10 55.09 4.34 20.60
N PRO A 11 55.93 4.02 19.59
CA PRO A 11 55.54 3.23 18.43
C PRO A 11 55.10 1.80 18.77
N LEU A 12 55.59 1.22 19.87
CA LEU A 12 55.14 -0.09 20.37
C LEU A 12 53.70 -0.05 20.88
N LEU A 13 53.30 1.04 21.54
CA LEU A 13 51.96 1.23 22.07
C LEU A 13 50.95 1.53 20.96
N ALA A 14 51.38 2.22 19.90
CA ALA A 14 50.60 2.41 18.69
C ALA A 14 50.37 1.09 17.94
N ALA A 15 51.41 0.28 17.76
CA ALA A 15 51.31 -1.03 17.13
C ALA A 15 50.43 -2.01 17.93
N ALA A 16 50.56 -2.01 19.26
CA ALA A 16 49.71 -2.82 20.15
C ALA A 16 48.24 -2.35 20.13
N SER A 17 47.99 -1.05 20.04
CA SER A 17 46.62 -0.50 19.94
C SER A 17 45.97 -0.82 18.60
N ILE A 18 46.74 -0.79 17.50
CA ILE A 18 46.27 -1.21 16.17
C ILE A 18 45.99 -2.72 16.16
N LEU A 19 46.89 -3.53 16.71
CA LEU A 19 46.68 -4.98 16.84
C LEU A 19 45.47 -5.30 17.73
N PHE A 20 45.27 -4.58 18.83
CA PHE A 20 44.11 -4.71 19.70
C PHE A 20 42.82 -4.32 18.98
N LEU A 21 42.81 -3.24 18.18
CA LEU A 21 41.65 -2.86 17.37
C LEU A 21 41.37 -3.88 16.26
N ILE A 22 42.40 -4.47 15.65
CA ILE A 22 42.25 -5.54 14.66
C ILE A 22 41.69 -6.80 15.32
N VAL A 23 42.22 -7.22 16.47
CA VAL A 23 41.75 -8.39 17.22
C VAL A 23 40.36 -8.15 17.78
N ALA A 24 40.05 -6.98 18.30
CA ALA A 24 38.71 -6.61 18.75
C ALA A 24 37.71 -6.54 17.59
N ALA A 25 38.10 -6.05 16.42
CA ALA A 25 37.28 -6.10 15.21
C ALA A 25 37.05 -7.55 14.76
N VAL A 26 38.08 -8.40 14.78
CA VAL A 26 37.96 -9.83 14.43
C VAL A 26 37.09 -10.59 15.44
N LEU A 27 37.22 -10.32 16.74
CA LEU A 27 36.40 -10.95 17.78
C LEU A 27 34.95 -10.42 17.79
N TRP A 28 34.71 -9.15 17.50
CA TRP A 28 33.37 -8.59 17.35
C TRP A 28 32.67 -9.17 16.11
N THR A 29 33.40 -9.49 15.04
CA THR A 29 32.83 -10.20 13.86
C THR A 29 32.47 -11.68 14.12
N GLY A 30 32.83 -12.25 15.26
CA GLY A 30 32.51 -13.65 15.61
C GLY A 30 31.06 -13.92 16.04
N GLY A 31 30.20 -12.91 16.04
CA GLY A 31 28.80 -13.00 16.50
C GLY A 31 27.77 -13.45 15.46
N GLU A 32 28.13 -13.50 14.17
CA GLU A 32 27.19 -13.95 13.13
C GLU A 32 27.16 -15.49 13.04
N ARG A 33 25.95 -16.06 13.05
CA ARG A 33 25.75 -17.51 12.86
C ARG A 33 26.46 -17.94 11.57
N PRO A 34 27.29 -19.00 11.59
CA PRO A 34 28.04 -19.37 10.41
C PRO A 34 27.10 -19.78 9.28
N LEU A 35 27.02 -18.96 8.23
CA LEU A 35 26.41 -19.31 6.94
C LEU A 35 27.29 -20.34 6.18
N SER A 36 27.99 -21.22 6.89
CA SER A 36 28.97 -22.16 6.34
C SER A 36 28.34 -23.20 5.41
N LYS A 37 27.03 -23.45 5.54
CA LYS A 37 26.27 -24.38 4.70
C LYS A 37 25.79 -23.82 3.37
N ILE A 38 25.91 -22.51 3.13
CA ILE A 38 25.52 -21.88 1.85
C ILE A 38 26.80 -21.62 1.05
N ASP A 39 26.89 -22.19 -0.14
CA ASP A 39 28.05 -22.02 -1.02
C ASP A 39 28.06 -20.64 -1.68
N GLY A 40 29.23 -20.23 -2.18
CA GLY A 40 29.39 -18.94 -2.84
C GLY A 40 30.83 -18.62 -3.23
N PRO A 41 31.05 -17.56 -4.02
CA PRO A 41 32.38 -17.18 -4.47
C PRO A 41 33.28 -16.76 -3.30
N ARG A 42 34.57 -17.10 -3.41
CA ARG A 42 35.58 -16.70 -2.41
C ARG A 42 35.73 -15.17 -2.41
N SER A 43 35.61 -14.58 -1.22
CA SER A 43 35.64 -13.12 -1.03
C SER A 43 36.83 -12.68 -0.20
N ASN A 44 37.34 -11.46 -0.43
CA ASN A 44 38.32 -10.84 0.45
C ASN A 44 37.71 -10.61 1.85
N ILE A 45 38.47 -10.89 2.91
CA ILE A 45 37.97 -10.87 4.29
C ILE A 45 37.59 -9.47 4.81
N PHE A 46 38.13 -8.40 4.23
CA PHE A 46 37.88 -7.03 4.68
C PHE A 46 36.83 -6.28 3.84
N VAL A 47 36.84 -6.45 2.52
CA VAL A 47 35.98 -5.70 1.58
C VAL A 47 34.97 -6.57 0.82
N GLY A 48 35.00 -7.88 1.08
CA GLY A 48 34.18 -8.84 0.33
C GLY A 48 34.57 -8.90 -1.14
N ILE A 49 33.58 -9.05 -2.01
CA ILE A 49 33.67 -8.92 -3.47
C ILE A 49 33.25 -7.53 -3.96
N GLY A 50 33.00 -6.58 -3.05
CA GLY A 50 32.44 -5.26 -3.37
C GLY A 50 33.28 -4.46 -4.38
N LEU A 51 34.61 -4.51 -4.24
CA LEU A 51 35.55 -3.88 -5.17
C LEU A 51 35.79 -4.71 -6.45
N SER A 52 35.36 -5.98 -6.45
CA SER A 52 35.53 -6.94 -7.55
C SER A 52 34.28 -7.06 -8.42
N LEU A 53 33.17 -6.44 -8.03
CA LEU A 53 31.92 -6.43 -8.79
C LEU A 53 32.07 -5.46 -9.97
N PRO A 54 31.99 -5.95 -11.23
CA PRO A 54 32.10 -5.08 -12.39
C PRO A 54 30.92 -4.09 -12.44
N PRO A 55 31.04 -2.96 -13.17
CA PRO A 55 29.96 -1.97 -13.34
C PRO A 55 28.64 -2.57 -13.85
N HIS A 56 28.69 -3.76 -14.48
CA HIS A 56 27.55 -4.55 -14.94
C HIS A 56 27.43 -5.88 -14.16
N ALA A 57 27.30 -5.79 -12.83
CA ALA A 57 27.24 -6.93 -11.91
C ALA A 57 26.17 -8.00 -12.25
N THR A 58 25.13 -7.65 -13.02
CA THR A 58 24.06 -8.56 -13.44
C THR A 58 24.57 -9.80 -14.18
N GLN A 59 25.61 -9.67 -15.01
CA GLN A 59 26.18 -10.82 -15.71
C GLN A 59 26.87 -11.78 -14.72
N LYS A 60 27.65 -11.24 -13.78
CA LYS A 60 28.33 -12.02 -12.74
C LYS A 60 27.33 -12.71 -11.81
N LEU A 61 26.24 -12.05 -11.44
CA LEU A 61 25.18 -12.65 -10.63
C LEU A 61 24.49 -13.80 -11.36
N ARG A 62 24.30 -13.72 -12.69
CA ARG A 62 23.79 -14.83 -13.51
C ARG A 62 24.77 -16.00 -13.60
N GLU A 63 26.06 -15.72 -13.78
CA GLU A 63 27.12 -16.75 -13.76
C GLU A 63 27.16 -17.48 -12.42
N TRP A 64 27.07 -16.76 -11.31
CA TRP A 64 27.04 -17.36 -9.98
C TRP A 64 25.74 -18.10 -9.67
N ALA A 65 24.60 -17.64 -10.19
CA ALA A 65 23.35 -18.40 -10.12
C ALA A 65 23.46 -19.75 -10.84
N GLN A 66 24.13 -19.80 -12.00
CA GLN A 66 24.42 -21.05 -12.71
C GLN A 66 25.42 -21.93 -11.96
N GLN A 67 26.42 -21.32 -11.31
CA GLN A 67 27.51 -22.05 -10.64
C GLN A 67 27.14 -22.59 -9.25
N TYR A 68 26.41 -21.82 -8.46
CA TYR A 68 26.09 -22.13 -7.06
C TYR A 68 24.60 -22.47 -6.85
N GLY A 69 23.78 -22.32 -7.89
CA GLY A 69 22.39 -22.77 -7.91
C GLY A 69 21.39 -21.78 -7.33
N GLU A 70 20.31 -22.34 -6.81
CA GLU A 70 19.12 -21.61 -6.36
C GLU A 70 19.42 -20.58 -5.26
N VAL A 71 20.31 -20.92 -4.33
CA VAL A 71 20.70 -20.06 -3.19
C VAL A 71 22.22 -20.05 -3.05
N TYR A 72 22.83 -18.86 -3.09
CA TYR A 72 24.25 -18.70 -2.81
C TYR A 72 24.54 -17.45 -1.99
N LYS A 73 25.70 -17.40 -1.33
CA LYS A 73 26.11 -16.24 -0.53
C LYS A 73 27.20 -15.45 -1.23
N ILE A 74 27.16 -14.13 -1.07
CA ILE A 74 28.28 -13.23 -1.41
C ILE A 74 28.57 -12.31 -0.22
N ARG A 75 29.80 -11.84 -0.10
CA ARG A 75 30.13 -10.81 0.90
C ARG A 75 30.32 -9.48 0.19
N VAL A 76 29.53 -8.47 0.50
CA VAL A 76 29.67 -7.13 -0.09
C VAL A 76 30.02 -6.16 1.04
N GLY A 77 31.27 -5.69 1.05
CA GLY A 77 31.82 -4.96 2.19
C GLY A 77 31.81 -5.81 3.46
N TRP A 78 31.11 -5.33 4.48
CA TRP A 78 31.00 -5.95 5.80
C TRP A 78 29.85 -6.94 5.94
N TYR A 79 28.95 -7.02 4.95
CA TYR A 79 27.72 -7.81 5.05
C TYR A 79 27.79 -9.09 4.23
N HIS A 80 27.23 -10.17 4.79
CA HIS A 80 26.87 -11.36 4.03
C HIS A 80 25.51 -11.17 3.35
N TRP A 81 25.48 -11.25 2.03
CA TRP A 81 24.25 -11.30 1.24
C TRP A 81 23.95 -12.75 0.89
N VAL A 82 22.69 -13.14 1.03
CA VAL A 82 22.16 -14.39 0.47
C VAL A 82 21.37 -14.02 -0.77
N VAL A 83 21.76 -14.57 -1.92
CA VAL A 83 21.16 -14.30 -3.22
C VAL A 83 20.25 -15.48 -3.56
N LEU A 84 18.98 -15.18 -3.85
CA LEU A 84 17.95 -16.15 -4.23
C LEU A 84 17.67 -16.00 -5.72
N ASN A 85 17.76 -17.10 -6.48
CA ASN A 85 17.75 -17.04 -7.94
C ASN A 85 16.54 -17.76 -8.58
N SER A 86 15.70 -18.44 -7.79
CA SER A 86 14.48 -19.09 -8.29
C SER A 86 13.22 -18.39 -7.77
N PRO A 87 12.11 -18.44 -8.53
CA PRO A 87 10.80 -18.02 -8.03
C PRO A 87 10.36 -18.77 -6.76
N GLU A 88 10.74 -20.04 -6.62
CA GLU A 88 10.39 -20.89 -5.47
C GLU A 88 11.12 -20.45 -4.20
N ALA A 89 12.44 -20.22 -4.26
CA ALA A 89 13.21 -19.69 -3.14
C ALA A 89 12.81 -18.25 -2.79
N ILE A 90 12.51 -17.42 -3.78
CA ILE A 90 11.99 -16.06 -3.53
C ILE A 90 10.63 -16.15 -2.81
N LYS A 91 9.71 -16.97 -3.30
CA LYS A 91 8.40 -17.20 -2.64
C LYS A 91 8.59 -17.79 -1.25
N GLU A 92 9.39 -18.82 -1.05
CA GLU A 92 9.53 -19.46 0.25
C GLU A 92 10.21 -18.56 1.30
N VAL A 93 11.20 -17.77 0.89
CA VAL A 93 11.97 -16.90 1.80
C VAL A 93 11.29 -15.54 2.03
N PHE A 94 10.71 -14.93 0.99
CA PHE A 94 10.01 -13.64 1.11
C PHE A 94 8.52 -13.78 1.44
N ASP A 95 7.82 -14.78 0.91
CA ASP A 95 6.41 -15.07 1.23
C ASP A 95 6.28 -16.11 2.34
N ARG A 96 7.23 -16.22 3.29
CA ARG A 96 7.11 -17.12 4.45
C ARG A 96 5.70 -16.98 5.03
N GLN A 97 4.87 -18.00 4.78
CA GLN A 97 3.48 -18.08 5.17
C GLN A 97 3.42 -18.33 6.67
N THR A 98 3.91 -17.38 7.46
CA THR A 98 4.11 -17.48 8.92
C THR A 98 2.84 -17.84 9.69
N PHE A 99 1.66 -17.73 9.07
CA PHE A 99 0.37 -18.02 9.68
C PHE A 99 -0.23 -19.40 9.33
N VAL A 100 0.13 -20.00 8.19
CA VAL A 100 -0.51 -21.24 7.70
C VAL A 100 -0.31 -22.44 8.63
N PRO A 101 0.88 -22.68 9.22
CA PRO A 101 1.07 -23.77 10.18
C PRO A 101 0.18 -23.64 11.42
N VAL A 102 -0.01 -22.42 11.93
CA VAL A 102 -0.85 -22.14 13.10
C VAL A 102 -2.33 -22.32 12.76
N GLN A 103 -2.77 -21.80 11.61
CA GLN A 103 -4.15 -22.00 11.14
C GLN A 103 -4.47 -23.50 11.01
N THR A 104 -3.56 -24.27 10.42
CA THR A 104 -3.72 -25.71 10.26
C THR A 104 -3.83 -26.44 11.60
N LEU A 105 -2.95 -26.13 12.55
CA LEU A 105 -2.97 -26.74 13.89
C LEU A 105 -4.28 -26.44 14.63
N GLU A 106 -4.71 -25.19 14.65
CA GLU A 106 -5.90 -24.77 15.41
C GLU A 106 -7.19 -25.28 14.79
N ILE A 107 -7.23 -25.46 13.47
CA ILE A 107 -8.35 -26.08 12.76
C ILE A 107 -8.40 -27.58 13.02
N LYS A 108 -7.26 -28.27 13.12
CA LYS A 108 -7.25 -29.68 13.56
C LYS A 108 -7.82 -29.84 14.97
N GLN A 109 -7.43 -28.97 15.90
CA GLN A 109 -8.05 -28.97 17.23
C GLN A 109 -9.55 -28.63 17.15
N LEU A 110 -9.96 -27.66 16.34
CA LEU A 110 -11.38 -27.32 16.16
C LEU A 110 -12.20 -28.55 15.74
N VAL A 111 -11.76 -29.28 14.71
CA VAL A 111 -12.46 -30.49 14.22
C VAL A 111 -12.50 -31.57 15.30
N TYR A 112 -11.40 -31.76 16.03
CA TYR A 112 -11.36 -32.68 17.18
C TYR A 112 -12.36 -32.27 18.27
N ASP A 113 -12.40 -30.99 18.65
CA ASP A 113 -13.31 -30.47 19.66
C ASP A 113 -14.78 -30.57 19.22
N LEU A 114 -15.07 -30.40 17.92
CA LEU A 114 -16.39 -30.63 17.35
C LEU A 114 -16.81 -32.11 17.43
N ALA A 115 -15.88 -33.04 17.19
CA ALA A 115 -16.17 -34.49 17.24
C ALA A 115 -16.35 -35.01 18.67
N PHE A 116 -15.51 -34.58 19.61
CA PHE A 116 -15.41 -35.21 20.93
C PHE A 116 -15.90 -34.33 22.09
N ASN A 117 -15.97 -33.01 21.90
CA ASN A 117 -16.26 -32.04 22.96
C ASN A 117 -17.48 -31.16 22.65
N ASN A 118 -18.36 -31.55 21.72
CA ASN A 118 -19.58 -30.80 21.38
C ASN A 118 -20.82 -31.30 22.13
N PHE A 119 -20.74 -31.34 23.46
CA PHE A 119 -21.65 -32.07 24.37
C PHE A 119 -23.12 -31.58 24.46
N ASN A 120 -23.51 -30.50 23.77
CA ASN A 120 -24.86 -29.94 23.87
C ASN A 120 -25.38 -29.31 22.56
N ASP A 121 -24.76 -29.64 21.43
CA ASP A 121 -25.04 -29.07 20.10
C ASP A 121 -24.86 -27.54 20.01
N ALA A 122 -24.34 -26.89 21.05
CA ALA A 122 -24.08 -25.44 21.12
C ALA A 122 -22.64 -25.12 21.57
N ALA A 123 -21.86 -26.11 22.01
CA ALA A 123 -20.48 -25.91 22.46
C ALA A 123 -19.55 -25.53 21.30
N PHE A 124 -19.94 -25.82 20.05
CA PHE A 124 -19.21 -25.39 18.84
C PHE A 124 -18.89 -23.89 18.84
N TYR A 125 -19.75 -23.03 19.41
CA TYR A 125 -19.45 -21.59 19.56
C TYR A 125 -18.16 -21.32 20.32
N GLY A 126 -17.94 -22.04 21.42
CA GLY A 126 -16.71 -21.94 22.21
C GLY A 126 -15.50 -22.42 21.41
N HIS A 127 -15.66 -23.54 20.70
CA HIS A 127 -14.58 -24.13 19.90
C HIS A 127 -14.13 -23.22 18.76
N LEU A 128 -15.09 -22.59 18.04
CA LEU A 128 -14.80 -21.60 17.02
C LEU A 128 -14.06 -20.39 17.60
N ARG A 129 -14.59 -19.82 18.70
CA ARG A 129 -13.97 -18.64 19.33
C ARG A 129 -12.55 -18.95 19.82
N ARG A 130 -12.35 -20.09 20.49
CA ARG A 130 -11.05 -20.56 20.94
C ARG A 130 -10.07 -20.70 19.78
N ALA A 131 -10.45 -21.42 18.72
CA ALA A 131 -9.57 -21.67 17.57
C ALA A 131 -9.11 -20.37 16.93
N LEU A 132 -10.04 -19.48 16.57
CA LEU A 132 -9.72 -18.22 15.89
C LEU A 132 -8.95 -17.25 16.79
N PHE A 133 -9.25 -17.23 18.10
CA PHE A 133 -8.48 -16.45 19.06
C PHE A 133 -7.06 -16.99 19.25
N SER A 134 -6.88 -18.31 19.33
CA SER A 134 -5.56 -18.94 19.44
C SER A 134 -4.68 -18.67 18.22
N ILE A 135 -5.25 -18.74 17.01
CA ILE A 135 -4.50 -18.39 15.78
C ILE A 135 -3.97 -16.96 15.87
N MET A 136 -4.84 -16.00 16.24
CA MET A 136 -4.44 -14.59 16.35
C MET A 136 -3.46 -14.35 17.49
N MET A 137 -3.65 -14.95 18.65
CA MET A 137 -2.73 -14.81 19.78
C MET A 137 -1.35 -15.39 19.48
N THR A 138 -1.29 -16.50 18.74
CA THR A 138 -0.02 -17.10 18.33
C THR A 138 0.67 -16.22 17.29
N ALA A 139 -0.08 -15.73 16.30
CA ALA A 139 0.44 -14.84 15.26
C ALA A 139 0.96 -13.51 15.81
N VAL A 140 0.23 -12.91 16.74
CA VAL A 140 0.51 -11.55 17.24
C VAL A 140 1.42 -11.56 18.46
N TYR A 141 1.20 -12.48 19.41
CA TYR A 141 1.89 -12.52 20.70
C TYR A 141 2.71 -13.79 20.91
N GLY A 142 2.85 -14.66 19.90
CA GLY A 142 3.68 -15.87 19.99
C GLY A 142 3.15 -16.89 21.00
N ARG A 143 1.88 -16.76 21.41
CA ARG A 143 1.26 -17.53 22.48
C ARG A 143 0.00 -18.24 22.02
N ARG A 144 0.03 -19.56 22.14
CA ARG A 144 -1.09 -20.44 21.84
C ARG A 144 -2.11 -20.45 22.98
N ILE A 145 -3.41 -20.49 22.65
CA ILE A 145 -4.51 -20.57 23.60
C ILE A 145 -5.30 -21.88 23.37
N ASP A 146 -5.03 -22.87 24.21
CA ASP A 146 -5.51 -24.25 24.03
C ASP A 146 -6.91 -24.52 24.58
N ARG A 147 -7.47 -23.59 25.37
CA ARG A 147 -8.73 -23.74 26.11
C ARG A 147 -9.60 -22.49 26.06
N MET A 148 -10.92 -22.69 26.09
CA MET A 148 -11.90 -21.60 25.95
C MET A 148 -12.05 -20.73 27.21
N ASP A 149 -11.77 -21.27 28.40
CA ASP A 149 -11.88 -20.58 29.69
C ASP A 149 -10.65 -19.69 30.00
N HIS A 150 -9.73 -19.53 29.05
CA HIS A 150 -8.55 -18.70 29.22
C HIS A 150 -8.90 -17.22 29.48
N GLU A 151 -8.23 -16.61 30.43
CA GLU A 151 -8.49 -15.23 30.85
C GLU A 151 -8.37 -14.21 29.70
N ASP A 152 -7.38 -14.38 28.82
CA ASP A 152 -7.17 -13.46 27.70
C ASP A 152 -8.34 -13.49 26.70
N ILE A 153 -9.02 -14.63 26.50
CA ILE A 153 -10.26 -14.72 25.71
C ILE A 153 -11.35 -13.90 26.42
N LYS A 154 -11.58 -14.19 27.71
CA LYS A 154 -12.62 -13.54 28.52
C LYS A 154 -12.48 -12.01 28.50
N TYR A 155 -11.28 -11.50 28.76
CA TYR A 155 -11.04 -10.05 28.81
C TYR A 155 -11.12 -9.41 27.43
N SER A 156 -10.62 -10.07 26.38
CA SER A 156 -10.75 -9.57 25.00
C SER A 156 -12.21 -9.55 24.54
N GLU A 157 -13.02 -10.52 24.92
CA GLU A 157 -14.46 -10.51 24.65
C GLU A 157 -15.18 -9.36 25.37
N GLN A 158 -14.85 -9.13 26.65
CA GLN A 158 -15.41 -8.01 27.41
C GLN A 158 -15.01 -6.67 26.80
N SER A 159 -13.75 -6.53 26.38
CA SER A 159 -13.22 -5.37 25.65
C SER A 159 -13.97 -5.15 24.34
N GLY A 160 -14.08 -6.18 23.48
CA GLY A 160 -14.79 -6.10 22.20
C GLY A 160 -16.28 -5.78 22.36
N LYS A 161 -16.98 -6.39 23.33
CA LYS A 161 -18.39 -6.07 23.65
C LYS A 161 -18.55 -4.62 24.11
N LEU A 162 -17.59 -4.09 24.88
CA LEU A 162 -17.60 -2.70 25.29
C LEU A 162 -17.38 -1.79 24.07
N LEU A 163 -16.35 -2.02 23.27
CA LEU A 163 -16.08 -1.25 22.04
C LEU A 163 -17.27 -1.25 21.08
N GLY A 164 -17.93 -2.39 20.89
CA GLY A 164 -19.14 -2.49 20.08
C GLY A 164 -20.31 -1.66 20.62
N LYS A 165 -20.45 -1.54 21.94
CA LYS A 165 -21.43 -0.63 22.56
C LYS A 165 -21.03 0.83 22.37
N LEU A 166 -19.75 1.17 22.52
CA LEU A 166 -19.26 2.54 22.37
C LEU A 166 -19.36 3.07 20.93
N GLY A 167 -19.31 2.18 19.94
CA GLY A 167 -19.47 2.54 18.52
C GLY A 167 -20.90 2.81 18.08
N LYS A 168 -21.92 2.62 18.93
CA LYS A 168 -23.32 2.93 18.60
C LYS A 168 -23.53 4.45 18.58
N ALA A 169 -24.25 4.94 17.57
CA ALA A 169 -24.68 6.34 17.52
C ALA A 169 -25.46 6.71 18.80
N GLY A 170 -25.30 7.95 19.28
CA GLY A 170 -25.89 8.43 20.52
C GLY A 170 -25.23 7.96 21.82
N THR A 171 -24.18 7.14 21.78
CA THR A 171 -23.47 6.68 23.00
C THR A 171 -22.81 7.85 23.75
N PHE A 172 -22.21 8.78 23.00
CA PHE A 172 -21.62 10.01 23.53
C PHE A 172 -22.36 11.21 22.95
N ILE A 173 -22.92 12.06 23.80
CA ILE A 173 -23.70 13.22 23.37
C ILE A 173 -22.85 14.22 22.57
N GLU A 174 -21.54 14.23 22.80
CA GLU A 174 -20.57 15.04 22.09
C GLU A 174 -20.42 14.66 20.62
N ASP A 175 -20.70 13.39 20.25
CA ASP A 175 -20.69 12.95 18.86
C ASP A 175 -21.95 13.44 18.11
N GLU A 176 -23.07 13.59 18.81
CA GLU A 176 -24.34 14.11 18.28
C GLU A 176 -24.37 15.64 18.25
N ILE A 177 -23.73 16.29 19.24
CA ILE A 177 -23.64 17.74 19.37
C ILE A 177 -22.15 18.13 19.44
N PRO A 178 -21.46 18.28 18.29
CA PRO A 178 -20.02 18.53 18.24
C PRO A 178 -19.52 19.78 18.99
N LEU A 179 -20.42 20.73 19.27
CA LEU A 179 -20.09 21.90 20.11
C LEU A 179 -19.77 21.50 21.56
N LEU A 180 -20.38 20.45 22.09
CA LEU A 180 -20.08 19.94 23.43
C LEU A 180 -18.65 19.37 23.52
N ALA A 181 -18.14 18.79 22.43
CA ALA A 181 -16.75 18.31 22.34
C ALA A 181 -15.72 19.45 22.42
N LYS A 182 -16.11 20.70 22.13
CA LYS A 182 -15.25 21.89 22.22
C LYS A 182 -15.20 22.52 23.61
N LEU A 183 -16.08 22.09 24.53
CA LEU A 183 -16.04 22.55 25.91
C LEU A 183 -14.74 22.07 26.59
N PRO A 184 -14.24 22.79 27.60
CA PRO A 184 -13.19 22.28 28.48
C PRO A 184 -13.51 20.87 28.95
N THR A 185 -12.51 19.99 29.07
CA THR A 185 -12.72 18.55 29.33
C THR A 185 -13.53 18.24 30.58
N TRP A 186 -13.54 19.13 31.57
CA TRP A 186 -14.34 19.01 32.80
C TRP A 186 -15.84 19.30 32.61
N MET A 187 -16.22 19.96 31.51
CA MET A 187 -17.61 20.26 31.12
C MET A 187 -18.17 19.27 30.10
N GLN A 188 -17.34 18.39 29.53
CA GLN A 188 -17.77 17.39 28.54
C GLN A 188 -18.55 16.27 29.24
N PRO A 189 -19.88 16.14 29.03
CA PRO A 189 -20.74 15.27 29.84
C PRO A 189 -20.34 13.80 29.84
N SER A 190 -19.88 13.27 28.70
CA SER A 190 -19.52 11.86 28.55
C SER A 190 -18.06 11.57 28.86
N ARG A 191 -17.22 12.61 29.01
CA ARG A 191 -15.75 12.45 29.11
C ARG A 191 -15.31 11.55 30.25
N LYS A 192 -15.92 11.68 31.43
CA LYS A 192 -15.60 10.83 32.59
C LYS A 192 -15.81 9.35 32.28
N LYS A 193 -16.99 9.00 31.76
CA LYS A 193 -17.36 7.64 31.39
C LYS A 193 -16.48 7.10 30.26
N ALA A 194 -16.19 7.93 29.25
CA ALA A 194 -15.29 7.57 28.15
C ALA A 194 -13.87 7.23 28.65
N LEU A 195 -13.33 8.03 29.59
CA LEU A 195 -12.02 7.76 30.19
C LEU A 195 -12.01 6.49 31.06
N GLU A 196 -13.09 6.21 31.79
CA GLU A 196 -13.22 4.96 32.56
C GLU A 196 -13.21 3.73 31.63
N HIS A 197 -13.94 3.80 30.52
CA HIS A 197 -13.94 2.73 29.51
C HIS A 197 -12.59 2.61 28.79
N ALA A 198 -11.96 3.72 28.42
CA ALA A 198 -10.65 3.74 27.79
C ALA A 198 -9.57 3.09 28.68
N LYS A 199 -9.62 3.33 30.00
CA LYS A 199 -8.71 2.68 30.97
C LYS A 199 -8.86 1.17 30.97
N TRP A 200 -10.10 0.67 30.96
CA TRP A 200 -10.36 -0.77 30.92
C TRP A 200 -9.83 -1.41 29.62
N VAL A 201 -10.17 -0.83 28.46
CA VAL A 201 -9.72 -1.37 27.17
C VAL A 201 -8.20 -1.32 27.05
N LEU A 202 -7.58 -0.20 27.42
CA LEU A 202 -6.12 -0.06 27.43
C LEU A 202 -5.46 -1.08 28.36
N TRP A 203 -6.03 -1.34 29.54
CA TRP A 203 -5.51 -2.35 30.45
C TRP A 203 -5.50 -3.75 29.81
N VAL A 204 -6.55 -4.13 29.09
CA VAL A 204 -6.59 -5.43 28.37
C VAL A 204 -5.49 -5.51 27.32
N LYS A 205 -5.29 -4.45 26.52
CA LYS A 205 -4.21 -4.38 25.51
C LYS A 205 -2.82 -4.45 26.15
N MET A 206 -2.61 -3.65 27.17
CA MET A 206 -1.34 -3.55 27.88
C MET A 206 -1.00 -4.83 28.64
N ARG A 207 -1.99 -5.56 29.15
CA ARG A 207 -1.78 -6.88 29.77
C ARG A 207 -1.10 -7.84 28.79
N MET A 208 -1.67 -8.03 27.59
CA MET A 208 -1.09 -8.91 26.57
C MET A 208 0.29 -8.44 26.13
N TRP A 209 0.44 -7.13 25.89
CA TRP A 209 1.72 -6.51 25.51
C TRP A 209 2.81 -6.69 26.57
N ASN A 210 2.50 -6.42 27.83
CA ASN A 210 3.46 -6.51 28.93
C ASN A 210 3.90 -7.96 29.15
N THR A 211 3.00 -8.95 29.03
CA THR A 211 3.42 -10.35 29.12
C THR A 211 4.36 -10.74 27.97
N LEU A 212 4.13 -10.23 26.75
CA LEU A 212 5.08 -10.44 25.65
C LEU A 212 6.41 -9.73 25.91
N GLN A 213 6.37 -8.50 26.42
CA GLN A 213 7.58 -7.73 26.75
C GLN A 213 8.43 -8.47 27.79
N GLU A 214 7.81 -9.01 28.85
CA GLU A 214 8.52 -9.81 29.85
C GLU A 214 9.17 -11.06 29.26
N GLN A 215 8.56 -11.68 28.24
CA GLN A 215 9.15 -12.81 27.53
C GLN A 215 10.30 -12.36 26.62
N PHE A 216 10.14 -11.22 25.96
CA PHE A 216 11.14 -10.62 25.08
C PHE A 216 12.39 -10.22 25.85
N ASP A 217 12.23 -9.54 26.99
CA ASP A 217 13.32 -9.09 27.87
C ASP A 217 14.11 -10.26 28.47
N LYS A 218 13.51 -11.46 28.52
CA LYS A 218 14.13 -12.71 29.00
C LYS A 218 14.67 -13.58 27.86
N ASP A 219 14.68 -13.10 26.62
CA ASP A 219 15.02 -13.86 25.41
C ASP A 219 14.21 -15.18 25.26
N ALA A 220 13.00 -15.20 25.81
CA ALA A 220 12.09 -16.35 25.83
C ALA A 220 10.88 -16.18 24.90
N ALA A 221 10.75 -15.04 24.21
CA ALA A 221 9.63 -14.77 23.31
C ALA A 221 9.74 -15.55 21.99
N THR A 222 8.66 -16.23 21.62
CA THR A 222 8.51 -16.85 20.30
C THR A 222 8.43 -15.76 19.21
N PRO A 223 9.06 -15.97 18.03
CA PRO A 223 8.90 -15.06 16.89
C PRO A 223 7.42 -14.83 16.56
N CYS A 224 7.01 -13.56 16.53
CA CYS A 224 5.64 -13.12 16.26
C CYS A 224 5.61 -11.62 15.93
N TYR A 225 4.48 -11.13 15.44
CA TYR A 225 4.33 -9.72 15.02
C TYR A 225 4.67 -8.72 16.14
N GLY A 226 4.30 -9.02 17.39
CA GLY A 226 4.64 -8.16 18.52
C GLY A 226 6.15 -8.10 18.80
N VAL A 227 6.87 -9.20 18.62
CA VAL A 227 8.35 -9.23 18.72
C VAL A 227 8.97 -8.40 17.59
N ASP A 228 8.42 -8.46 16.38
CA ASP A 228 8.89 -7.66 15.26
C ASP A 228 8.70 -6.16 15.54
N ILE A 229 7.55 -5.77 16.13
CA ILE A 229 7.36 -4.39 16.62
C ILE A 229 8.41 -4.05 17.68
N MET A 230 8.63 -4.92 18.68
CA MET A 230 9.61 -4.66 19.76
C MET A 230 11.05 -4.54 19.27
N ARG A 231 11.41 -5.25 18.18
CA ARG A 231 12.73 -5.15 17.52
C ARG A 231 12.85 -3.95 16.60
N SER A 232 11.73 -3.40 16.15
CA SER A 232 11.71 -2.20 15.33
C SER A 232 12.01 -0.96 16.16
N ASP A 233 12.56 0.08 15.52
CA ASP A 233 12.66 1.40 16.12
C ASP A 233 11.33 2.17 15.98
N TYR A 234 10.28 1.67 16.63
CA TYR A 234 8.94 2.29 16.57
C TYR A 234 8.93 3.69 17.20
N ALA A 235 9.84 3.97 18.14
CA ALA A 235 9.96 5.27 18.78
C ALA A 235 10.39 6.35 17.78
N SER A 236 11.29 6.03 16.83
CA SER A 236 11.66 6.96 15.75
C SER A 236 10.49 7.36 14.84
N GLN A 237 9.42 6.56 14.80
CA GLN A 237 8.19 6.82 14.04
C GLN A 237 7.15 7.62 14.85
N GLY A 238 7.50 8.05 16.07
CA GLY A 238 6.62 8.80 16.97
C GLY A 238 5.61 7.93 17.73
N LEU A 239 5.74 6.61 17.69
CA LEU A 239 4.84 5.68 18.37
C LEU A 239 5.29 5.44 19.81
N GLN A 240 4.31 5.36 20.72
CA GLN A 240 4.51 4.98 22.11
C GLN A 240 4.24 3.48 22.30
N LYS A 241 4.67 2.94 23.45
CA LYS A 241 4.38 1.57 23.85
C LYS A 241 2.87 1.26 23.84
N GLU A 242 2.06 2.23 24.27
CA GLU A 242 0.61 2.12 24.28
C GLU A 242 0.05 2.00 22.85
N ASP A 243 0.59 2.77 21.89
CA ASP A 243 0.20 2.67 20.48
C ASP A 243 0.51 1.27 19.93
N CYS A 244 1.67 0.72 20.27
CA CYS A 244 2.06 -0.64 19.89
C CYS A 244 1.11 -1.70 20.47
N ALA A 245 0.70 -1.55 21.73
CA ALA A 245 -0.27 -2.42 22.37
C ALA A 245 -1.67 -2.32 21.71
N TRP A 246 -2.08 -1.12 21.29
CA TRP A 246 -3.30 -0.90 20.51
C TRP A 246 -3.25 -1.56 19.14
N ILE A 247 -2.13 -1.40 18.42
CA ILE A 247 -1.92 -2.00 17.09
C ILE A 247 -1.96 -3.53 17.20
N ALA A 248 -1.14 -4.12 18.07
CA ALA A 248 -1.05 -5.57 18.23
C ALA A 248 -2.37 -6.16 18.76
N GLY A 249 -2.88 -5.65 19.88
CA GLY A 249 -4.07 -6.21 20.50
C GLY A 249 -5.34 -5.91 19.70
N GLY A 250 -5.35 -4.85 18.88
CA GLY A 250 -6.43 -4.57 17.94
C GLY A 250 -6.55 -5.64 16.85
N LEU A 251 -5.42 -6.15 16.34
CA LEU A 251 -5.42 -7.28 15.40
C LEU A 251 -6.05 -8.53 16.02
N VAL A 252 -5.71 -8.86 17.27
CA VAL A 252 -6.26 -10.05 17.95
C VAL A 252 -7.78 -9.96 18.08
N GLU A 253 -8.31 -8.84 18.55
CA GLU A 253 -9.77 -8.66 18.67
C GLU A 253 -10.46 -8.69 17.31
N ALA A 254 -9.95 -7.95 16.32
CA ALA A 254 -10.56 -7.86 15.00
C ALA A 254 -10.54 -9.20 14.25
N GLY A 255 -9.40 -9.91 14.25
CA GLY A 255 -9.22 -11.15 13.48
C GLY A 255 -9.91 -12.37 14.08
N SER A 256 -10.06 -12.41 15.41
CA SER A 256 -10.66 -13.55 16.10
C SER A 256 -12.20 -13.53 16.04
N GLN A 257 -12.81 -12.42 16.47
CA GLN A 257 -14.26 -12.34 16.66
C GLN A 257 -15.04 -12.35 15.33
N THR A 258 -14.55 -11.62 14.33
CA THR A 258 -15.23 -11.51 13.02
C THR A 258 -15.24 -12.83 12.26
N SER A 259 -14.10 -13.54 12.25
CA SER A 259 -13.97 -14.86 11.61
C SER A 259 -14.81 -15.92 12.32
N ALA A 260 -14.83 -15.93 13.66
CA ALA A 260 -15.67 -16.85 14.43
C ALA A 260 -17.17 -16.61 14.19
N GLY A 261 -17.61 -15.34 14.11
CA GLY A 261 -18.98 -14.98 13.75
C GLY A 261 -19.36 -15.45 12.35
N THR A 262 -18.46 -15.27 11.38
CA THR A 262 -18.67 -15.71 9.99
C THR A 262 -18.77 -17.24 9.89
N LEU A 263 -17.95 -18.00 10.61
CA LEU A 263 -18.09 -19.47 10.68
C LEU A 263 -19.40 -19.90 11.33
N SER A 264 -19.84 -19.19 12.38
CA SER A 264 -21.14 -19.46 12.98
C SER A 264 -22.29 -19.23 12.00
N ASN A 265 -22.20 -18.20 11.16
CA ASN A 265 -23.18 -17.95 10.10
C ASN A 265 -23.12 -19.08 9.04
N LEU A 266 -21.92 -19.53 8.63
CA LEU A 266 -21.79 -20.65 7.70
C LEU A 266 -22.47 -21.92 8.23
N ILE A 267 -22.24 -22.26 9.49
CA ILE A 267 -22.85 -23.44 10.12
C ILE A 267 -24.38 -23.32 10.09
N LEU A 268 -24.93 -22.13 10.39
CA LEU A 268 -26.38 -21.90 10.34
C LEU A 268 -26.95 -22.14 8.94
N TYR A 269 -26.33 -21.55 7.91
CA TYR A 269 -26.82 -21.65 6.53
C TYR A 269 -26.59 -23.02 5.90
N LEU A 270 -25.51 -23.73 6.27
CA LEU A 270 -25.26 -25.09 5.81
C LEU A 270 -26.21 -26.10 6.45
N ALA A 271 -26.58 -25.90 7.72
CA ALA A 271 -27.63 -26.68 8.38
C ALA A 271 -29.00 -26.43 7.75
N ALA A 272 -29.24 -25.20 7.27
CA ALA A 272 -30.48 -24.83 6.59
C ALA A 272 -30.53 -25.26 5.10
N THR A 273 -29.37 -25.50 4.48
CA THR A 273 -29.25 -25.77 3.04
C THR A 273 -28.47 -27.07 2.76
N PRO A 274 -29.07 -28.26 3.00
CA PRO A 274 -28.39 -29.54 2.83
C PRO A 274 -27.83 -29.78 1.43
N SER A 275 -28.50 -29.29 0.38
CA SER A 275 -28.05 -29.43 -1.01
C SER A 275 -26.70 -28.74 -1.28
N ALA A 276 -26.53 -27.52 -0.76
CA ALA A 276 -25.27 -26.80 -0.88
C ALA A 276 -24.16 -27.48 -0.08
N GLN A 277 -24.48 -27.99 1.10
CA GLN A 277 -23.55 -28.74 1.94
C GLN A 277 -23.07 -30.03 1.26
N GLU A 278 -23.99 -30.76 0.60
CA GLU A 278 -23.67 -31.99 -0.11
C GLU A 278 -22.78 -31.72 -1.34
N THR A 279 -23.05 -30.63 -2.08
CA THR A 279 -22.19 -30.21 -3.20
C THR A 279 -20.78 -29.87 -2.72
N ALA A 280 -20.67 -29.14 -1.62
CA ALA A 280 -19.38 -28.84 -0.98
C ALA A 280 -18.65 -30.12 -0.53
N PHE A 281 -19.37 -31.08 0.03
CA PHE A 281 -18.80 -32.37 0.43
C PHE A 281 -18.28 -33.17 -0.77
N GLN A 282 -19.04 -33.25 -1.86
CA GLN A 282 -18.63 -33.96 -3.07
C GLN A 282 -17.35 -33.37 -3.69
N GLU A 283 -17.22 -32.05 -3.68
CA GLU A 283 -15.98 -31.39 -4.11
C GLU A 283 -14.79 -31.80 -3.24
N VAL A 284 -14.92 -31.69 -1.93
CA VAL A 284 -13.84 -32.07 -1.00
C VAL A 284 -13.50 -33.55 -1.12
N GLN A 285 -14.52 -34.41 -1.23
CA GLN A 285 -14.36 -35.85 -1.41
C GLN A 285 -13.61 -36.18 -2.71
N LYS A 286 -13.84 -35.42 -3.78
CA LYS A 286 -13.12 -35.61 -5.05
C LYS A 286 -11.63 -35.23 -4.94
N VAL A 287 -11.29 -34.22 -4.15
CA VAL A 287 -9.92 -33.70 -4.04
C VAL A 287 -9.07 -34.52 -3.07
N VAL A 288 -9.59 -34.82 -1.87
CA VAL A 288 -8.80 -35.47 -0.80
C VAL A 288 -9.30 -36.87 -0.42
N GLY A 289 -10.52 -37.22 -0.81
CA GLY A 289 -11.14 -38.50 -0.44
C GLY A 289 -11.33 -38.65 1.07
N GLU A 290 -11.21 -39.89 1.54
CA GLU A 290 -11.29 -40.23 2.97
C GLU A 290 -9.91 -40.44 3.62
N SER A 291 -8.83 -40.53 2.82
CA SER A 291 -7.51 -40.92 3.30
C SER A 291 -6.85 -39.86 4.19
N ARG A 292 -7.13 -38.57 3.94
CA ARG A 292 -6.58 -37.42 4.68
C ARG A 292 -7.56 -36.26 4.77
N ALA A 293 -7.41 -35.43 5.82
CA ALA A 293 -8.13 -34.18 5.94
C ALA A 293 -7.60 -33.10 4.96
N PRO A 294 -8.43 -32.10 4.57
CA PRO A 294 -7.99 -30.98 3.74
C PRO A 294 -6.90 -30.13 4.38
N THR A 295 -5.92 -29.74 3.57
CA THR A 295 -4.78 -28.90 3.92
C THR A 295 -4.83 -27.56 3.19
N TYR A 296 -3.88 -26.67 3.50
CA TYR A 296 -3.80 -25.36 2.84
C TYR A 296 -3.58 -25.46 1.32
N ASP A 297 -2.76 -26.42 0.88
CA ASP A 297 -2.43 -26.60 -0.54
C ASP A 297 -3.61 -27.11 -1.36
N ASP A 298 -4.61 -27.71 -0.72
CA ASP A 298 -5.83 -28.17 -1.39
C ASP A 298 -6.78 -27.03 -1.72
N LEU A 299 -6.68 -25.89 -1.02
CA LEU A 299 -7.71 -24.85 -1.06
C LEU A 299 -7.89 -24.24 -2.46
N GLU A 300 -6.84 -24.20 -3.29
CA GLU A 300 -6.93 -23.73 -4.69
C GLU A 300 -7.80 -24.64 -5.56
N ASN A 301 -7.91 -25.93 -5.19
CA ASN A 301 -8.70 -26.94 -5.89
C ASN A 301 -10.12 -27.08 -5.31
N LEU A 302 -10.54 -26.20 -4.41
CA LEU A 302 -11.86 -26.22 -3.76
C LEU A 302 -12.69 -24.94 -4.09
N PRO A 303 -13.02 -24.69 -5.37
CA PRO A 303 -13.73 -23.48 -5.79
C PRO A 303 -15.14 -23.36 -5.20
N TYR A 304 -15.86 -24.46 -4.96
CA TYR A 304 -17.19 -24.43 -4.35
C TYR A 304 -17.13 -24.13 -2.85
N ILE A 305 -16.14 -24.66 -2.11
CA ILE A 305 -15.87 -24.23 -0.72
C ILE A 305 -15.58 -22.73 -0.67
N ASN A 306 -14.73 -22.22 -1.56
CA ASN A 306 -14.45 -20.79 -1.68
C ASN A 306 -15.74 -19.99 -1.97
N ALA A 307 -16.61 -20.54 -2.83
CA ALA A 307 -17.88 -19.94 -3.17
C ALA A 307 -18.86 -19.87 -2.00
N CYS A 308 -18.90 -20.90 -1.14
CA CYS A 308 -19.66 -20.87 0.12
C CYS A 308 -19.17 -19.77 1.06
N VAL A 309 -17.85 -19.59 1.18
CA VAL A 309 -17.25 -18.52 2.00
C VAL A 309 -17.62 -17.13 1.44
N LYS A 310 -17.56 -16.94 0.13
CA LYS A 310 -17.95 -15.67 -0.50
C LYS A 310 -19.44 -15.37 -0.33
N GLU A 311 -20.29 -16.39 -0.49
CA GLU A 311 -21.74 -16.21 -0.36
C GLU A 311 -22.16 -15.90 1.08
N ILE A 312 -21.51 -16.50 2.09
CA ILE A 312 -21.80 -16.09 3.47
C ILE A 312 -21.31 -14.67 3.76
N LEU A 313 -20.16 -14.27 3.20
CA LEU A 313 -19.61 -12.93 3.40
C LEU A 313 -20.52 -11.89 2.75
N ARG A 314 -21.17 -12.21 1.62
CA ARG A 314 -22.20 -11.36 1.00
C ARG A 314 -23.50 -11.33 1.81
N LEU A 315 -24.05 -12.47 2.22
CA LEU A 315 -25.34 -12.54 2.90
C LEU A 315 -25.31 -12.03 4.34
N CYS A 316 -24.22 -12.30 5.03
CA CYS A 316 -23.99 -11.94 6.42
C CYS A 316 -22.67 -11.18 6.53
N PRO A 317 -22.58 -9.98 5.93
CA PRO A 317 -21.35 -9.20 5.99
C PRO A 317 -21.04 -8.87 7.44
N ALA A 318 -19.77 -9.09 7.84
CA ALA A 318 -19.35 -8.93 9.22
C ALA A 318 -19.80 -7.56 9.75
N PRO A 319 -19.34 -6.40 9.25
CA PRO A 319 -20.06 -5.15 9.47
C PRO A 319 -21.22 -5.01 8.45
N PRO A 320 -22.45 -4.66 8.88
CA PRO A 320 -23.62 -4.53 8.00
C PRO A 320 -23.55 -3.35 7.02
N TRP A 321 -22.56 -2.48 7.20
CA TRP A 321 -22.15 -1.40 6.30
C TRP A 321 -20.63 -1.29 6.33
N ILE A 322 -20.04 -0.74 5.27
CA ILE A 322 -18.63 -0.33 5.31
C ILE A 322 -18.46 0.65 6.47
N LEU A 323 -17.43 0.46 7.30
CA LEU A 323 -17.16 1.31 8.46
C LEU A 323 -17.21 2.81 8.08
N ARG A 324 -17.76 3.63 8.97
CA ARG A 324 -17.96 5.06 8.73
C ARG A 324 -16.64 5.75 8.39
N HIS A 325 -16.62 6.44 7.26
CA HIS A 325 -15.52 7.31 6.84
C HIS A 325 -15.92 8.78 7.01
N PHE A 326 -14.94 9.67 7.04
CA PHE A 326 -15.16 11.11 6.96
C PHE A 326 -14.37 11.66 5.79
N THR A 327 -14.99 12.54 5.01
CA THR A 327 -14.30 13.25 3.94
C THR A 327 -13.28 14.23 4.54
N ASP A 328 -12.03 14.18 4.09
CA ASP A 328 -10.96 15.09 4.52
C ASP A 328 -10.91 16.38 3.68
N GLN A 329 -11.62 16.38 2.55
CA GLN A 329 -11.89 17.48 1.64
C GLN A 329 -13.24 17.30 0.95
N GLU A 330 -13.67 18.29 0.17
CA GLU A 330 -14.85 18.15 -0.67
C GLU A 330 -14.66 17.03 -1.70
N VAL A 331 -15.67 16.17 -1.85
CA VAL A 331 -15.70 15.07 -2.81
C VAL A 331 -16.83 15.32 -3.80
N VAL A 332 -16.49 15.46 -5.08
CA VAL A 332 -17.49 15.55 -6.15
C VAL A 332 -17.73 14.15 -6.70
N TYR A 333 -18.97 13.67 -6.59
CA TYR A 333 -19.40 12.38 -7.14
C TYR A 333 -20.60 12.62 -8.06
N LYS A 334 -20.40 12.43 -9.37
CA LYS A 334 -21.36 12.82 -10.42
C LYS A 334 -21.70 14.32 -10.31
N ASP A 335 -22.98 14.64 -10.19
CA ASP A 335 -23.55 15.96 -9.96
C ASP A 335 -23.68 16.33 -8.47
N TYR A 336 -23.30 15.42 -7.55
CA TYR A 336 -23.32 15.67 -6.12
C TYR A 336 -21.99 16.20 -5.61
N VAL A 337 -22.07 17.20 -4.74
CA VAL A 337 -20.94 17.72 -3.97
C VAL A 337 -21.10 17.26 -2.52
N ILE A 338 -20.16 16.45 -2.03
CA ILE A 338 -20.10 15.97 -0.65
C ILE A 338 -19.06 16.83 0.08
N PRO A 339 -19.47 17.72 1.01
CA PRO A 339 -18.55 18.63 1.68
C PRO A 339 -17.46 17.91 2.48
N LYS A 340 -16.40 18.64 2.83
CA LYS A 340 -15.39 18.21 3.81
C LYS A 340 -16.02 17.97 5.18
N GLY A 341 -15.58 16.93 5.87
CA GLY A 341 -16.03 16.57 7.22
C GLY A 341 -17.36 15.81 7.23
N THR A 342 -17.88 15.44 6.06
CA THR A 342 -19.11 14.66 5.94
C THR A 342 -18.83 13.20 6.23
N ALA A 343 -19.67 12.59 7.06
CA ALA A 343 -19.64 11.15 7.29
C ALA A 343 -20.17 10.42 6.04
N VAL A 344 -19.39 9.46 5.52
CA VAL A 344 -19.74 8.63 4.36
C VAL A 344 -19.76 7.17 4.80
N VAL A 345 -20.82 6.46 4.42
CA VAL A 345 -21.05 5.06 4.78
C VAL A 345 -21.38 4.29 3.50
N GLY A 346 -20.65 3.19 3.25
CA GLY A 346 -20.96 2.28 2.15
C GLY A 346 -22.07 1.32 2.56
N ASN A 347 -23.22 1.40 1.90
CA ASN A 347 -24.38 0.57 2.23
C ASN A 347 -24.26 -0.84 1.60
N THR A 348 -23.59 -1.76 2.29
CA THR A 348 -23.47 -3.15 1.84
C THR A 348 -24.83 -3.85 1.81
N ALA A 349 -25.81 -3.47 2.63
CA ALA A 349 -27.16 -4.04 2.53
C ALA A 349 -27.84 -3.70 1.20
N ALA A 350 -27.65 -2.49 0.67
CA ALA A 350 -28.15 -2.15 -0.65
C ALA A 350 -27.38 -2.85 -1.77
N ILE A 351 -26.05 -2.91 -1.67
CA ILE A 351 -25.19 -3.48 -2.71
C ILE A 351 -25.36 -5.01 -2.79
N HIS A 352 -25.26 -5.69 -1.65
CA HIS A 352 -25.25 -7.15 -1.58
C HIS A 352 -26.63 -7.76 -1.85
N PHE A 353 -27.71 -7.00 -1.67
CA PHE A 353 -29.07 -7.47 -1.87
C PHE A 353 -29.75 -6.84 -3.10
N ASP A 354 -29.00 -6.18 -3.99
CA ASP A 354 -29.52 -5.72 -5.28
C ASP A 354 -29.90 -6.94 -6.15
N PRO A 355 -31.18 -7.14 -6.50
CA PRO A 355 -31.61 -8.27 -7.32
C PRO A 355 -31.10 -8.22 -8.76
N ILE A 356 -30.65 -7.05 -9.25
CA ILE A 356 -30.04 -6.90 -10.57
C ILE A 356 -28.65 -7.56 -10.57
N GLN A 357 -27.87 -7.30 -9.53
CA GLN A 357 -26.51 -7.87 -9.40
C GLN A 357 -26.54 -9.30 -8.84
N TYR A 358 -27.46 -9.59 -7.92
CA TYR A 358 -27.57 -10.88 -7.22
C TYR A 358 -29.00 -11.44 -7.34
N PRO A 359 -29.35 -12.17 -8.42
CA PRO A 359 -30.69 -12.76 -8.58
C PRO A 359 -31.06 -13.71 -7.43
N ASP A 360 -32.24 -13.60 -6.82
CA ASP A 360 -32.58 -14.23 -5.52
C ASP A 360 -31.66 -13.82 -4.35
N PRO A 361 -31.52 -12.51 -4.04
CA PRO A 361 -30.44 -12.01 -3.19
C PRO A 361 -30.46 -12.53 -1.75
N PHE A 362 -31.61 -13.01 -1.25
CA PHE A 362 -31.78 -13.52 0.12
C PHE A 362 -31.49 -15.01 0.27
N LYS A 363 -31.34 -15.75 -0.84
CA LYS A 363 -31.04 -17.19 -0.80
C LYS A 363 -29.53 -17.42 -0.71
N PHE A 364 -29.11 -18.38 0.11
CA PHE A 364 -27.74 -18.90 0.12
C PHE A 364 -27.50 -19.72 -1.15
N LYS A 365 -26.84 -19.09 -2.14
CA LYS A 365 -26.56 -19.70 -3.46
C LYS A 365 -25.05 -19.57 -3.78
N PRO A 366 -24.20 -20.47 -3.26
CA PRO A 366 -22.77 -20.48 -3.57
C PRO A 366 -22.46 -20.50 -5.08
N GLU A 367 -23.36 -21.06 -5.90
CA GLU A 367 -23.21 -21.19 -7.35
C GLU A 367 -22.85 -19.86 -8.06
N ARG A 368 -23.21 -18.72 -7.46
CA ARG A 368 -22.82 -17.37 -7.93
C ARG A 368 -21.31 -17.22 -8.12
N TYR A 369 -20.52 -17.87 -7.26
CA TYR A 369 -19.07 -17.65 -7.18
C TYR A 369 -18.24 -18.81 -7.69
N VAL A 370 -18.85 -19.86 -8.26
CA VAL A 370 -18.11 -21.02 -8.78
C VAL A 370 -17.13 -20.62 -9.90
N HIS A 371 -17.50 -19.63 -10.70
CA HIS A 371 -16.62 -19.08 -11.75
C HIS A 371 -15.74 -17.90 -11.27
N HIS A 372 -15.81 -17.54 -10.00
CA HIS A 372 -14.98 -16.49 -9.40
C HIS A 372 -13.71 -17.11 -8.81
N THR A 373 -12.73 -17.38 -9.69
CA THR A 373 -11.54 -18.20 -9.39
C THR A 373 -10.55 -17.57 -8.42
N LYS A 374 -10.51 -16.24 -8.29
CA LYS A 374 -9.62 -15.55 -7.35
C LYS A 374 -10.16 -15.59 -5.92
N ARG A 375 -9.30 -15.31 -4.93
CA ARG A 375 -9.72 -15.13 -3.54
C ARG A 375 -10.48 -13.81 -3.34
N ALA A 376 -11.40 -13.76 -2.39
CA ALA A 376 -12.15 -12.58 -1.99
C ALA A 376 -11.23 -11.40 -1.61
N ALA A 377 -10.08 -11.66 -0.99
CA ALA A 377 -9.08 -10.63 -0.74
C ALA A 377 -8.51 -10.02 -2.04
N GLU A 378 -8.35 -10.83 -3.09
CA GLU A 378 -7.87 -10.37 -4.40
C GLU A 378 -8.97 -9.63 -5.16
N TYR A 379 -10.21 -10.13 -5.13
CA TYR A 379 -11.36 -9.42 -5.67
C TYR A 379 -11.57 -8.08 -4.98
N ALA A 380 -11.41 -8.02 -3.66
CA ALA A 380 -11.57 -6.78 -2.92
C ALA A 380 -10.51 -5.71 -3.29
N ALA A 381 -9.35 -6.12 -3.80
CA ALA A 381 -8.30 -5.23 -4.28
C ALA A 381 -8.46 -4.78 -5.74
N MET A 382 -9.49 -5.25 -6.47
CA MET A 382 -9.72 -4.85 -7.86
C MET A 382 -10.18 -3.39 -7.99
N ALA A 383 -9.73 -2.74 -9.06
CA ALA A 383 -10.04 -1.34 -9.35
C ALA A 383 -11.48 -1.13 -9.83
N ASP A 384 -11.98 -2.01 -10.70
CA ASP A 384 -13.36 -1.95 -11.18
C ASP A 384 -14.31 -2.51 -10.09
N PRO A 385 -15.23 -1.69 -9.55
CA PRO A 385 -16.13 -2.11 -8.49
C PRO A 385 -17.14 -3.17 -8.91
N TYR A 386 -17.43 -3.33 -10.21
CA TYR A 386 -18.44 -4.26 -10.72
C TYR A 386 -17.91 -5.69 -10.89
N VAL A 387 -16.59 -5.88 -10.97
CA VAL A 387 -15.95 -7.21 -11.00
C VAL A 387 -15.68 -7.78 -9.60
N ARG A 388 -15.89 -6.97 -8.55
CA ARG A 388 -15.74 -7.40 -7.17
C ARG A 388 -16.84 -8.39 -6.81
N ASP A 389 -16.49 -9.44 -6.07
CA ASP A 389 -17.45 -10.45 -5.62
C ASP A 389 -18.40 -9.89 -4.55
N HIS A 390 -17.85 -9.24 -3.52
CA HIS A 390 -18.58 -8.58 -2.45
C HIS A 390 -17.77 -7.43 -1.82
N PHE A 391 -18.44 -6.64 -0.99
CA PHE A 391 -17.87 -5.44 -0.34
C PHE A 391 -17.65 -5.58 1.18
N THR A 392 -17.72 -6.81 1.72
CA THR A 392 -17.60 -7.09 3.17
C THR A 392 -16.27 -6.67 3.76
N PHE A 393 -15.18 -6.73 2.98
CA PHE A 393 -13.87 -6.26 3.40
C PHE A 393 -13.66 -4.73 3.21
N GLY A 394 -14.69 -3.97 2.83
CA GLY A 394 -14.59 -2.53 2.58
C GLY A 394 -13.97 -2.21 1.22
N ALA A 395 -13.42 -1.00 1.08
CA ALA A 395 -12.84 -0.53 -0.17
C ALA A 395 -11.72 0.51 0.07
N GLY A 396 -10.87 0.69 -0.95
CA GLY A 396 -9.82 1.72 -0.96
C GLY A 396 -8.75 1.53 0.12
N ARG A 397 -8.17 2.64 0.60
CA ARG A 397 -7.04 2.65 1.56
C ARG A 397 -7.35 2.03 2.92
N ARG A 398 -8.63 1.88 3.25
CA ARG A 398 -9.14 1.32 4.51
C ARG A 398 -9.78 -0.06 4.29
N ILE A 399 -9.41 -0.74 3.20
CA ILE A 399 -9.74 -2.14 2.99
C ILE A 399 -9.21 -2.99 4.15
N CYS A 400 -9.95 -4.04 4.51
CA CYS A 400 -9.63 -4.90 5.63
C CYS A 400 -8.22 -5.49 5.50
N PRO A 401 -7.27 -5.13 6.40
CA PRO A 401 -5.90 -5.65 6.34
C PRO A 401 -5.84 -7.16 6.64
N GLY A 402 -6.86 -7.70 7.32
CA GLY A 402 -6.98 -9.12 7.64
C GLY A 402 -7.71 -9.97 6.59
N SER A 403 -8.06 -9.42 5.42
CA SER A 403 -8.88 -10.14 4.41
C SER A 403 -8.29 -11.48 3.99
N ARG A 404 -7.01 -11.53 3.60
CA ARG A 404 -6.30 -12.77 3.22
C ARG A 404 -6.26 -13.77 4.38
N PHE A 405 -5.95 -13.28 5.58
CA PHE A 405 -5.89 -14.12 6.79
C PHE A 405 -7.25 -14.75 7.09
N ALA A 406 -8.32 -13.94 7.08
CA ALA A 406 -9.67 -14.37 7.37
C ALA A 406 -10.14 -15.38 6.34
N GLU A 407 -9.99 -15.09 5.04
CA GLU A 407 -10.42 -15.99 3.98
C GLU A 407 -9.73 -17.36 4.03
N ASN A 408 -8.42 -17.38 4.29
CA ASN A 408 -7.68 -18.63 4.48
C ASN A 408 -8.22 -19.44 5.66
N ALA A 409 -8.43 -18.81 6.82
CA ALA A 409 -8.94 -19.48 8.01
C ALA A 409 -10.38 -19.99 7.80
N LEU A 410 -11.25 -19.19 7.18
CA LEU A 410 -12.64 -19.55 6.89
C LEU A 410 -12.72 -20.73 5.92
N THR A 411 -11.98 -20.67 4.82
CA THR A 411 -11.98 -21.71 3.77
C THR A 411 -11.42 -23.02 4.33
N LEU A 412 -10.29 -22.97 5.04
CA LEU A 412 -9.67 -24.17 5.61
C LEU A 412 -10.54 -24.81 6.70
N ALA A 413 -11.17 -24.00 7.56
CA ALA A 413 -12.09 -24.50 8.58
C ALA A 413 -13.34 -25.10 7.95
N LEU A 414 -13.93 -24.44 6.94
CA LEU A 414 -15.11 -24.94 6.24
C LEU A 414 -14.84 -26.27 5.53
N ALA A 415 -13.74 -26.36 4.78
CA ALA A 415 -13.33 -27.60 4.10
C ALA A 415 -13.20 -28.77 5.08
N ASN A 416 -12.54 -28.54 6.21
CA ASN A 416 -12.34 -29.56 7.24
C ASN A 416 -13.65 -29.95 7.96
N MET A 417 -14.54 -28.98 8.25
CA MET A 417 -15.84 -29.27 8.86
C MET A 417 -16.74 -30.08 7.94
N VAL A 418 -16.84 -29.70 6.66
CA VAL A 418 -17.69 -30.41 5.68
C VAL A 418 -17.11 -31.79 5.34
N TRP A 419 -15.78 -31.93 5.33
CA TRP A 419 -15.13 -33.23 5.18
C TRP A 419 -15.50 -34.20 6.31
N ALA A 420 -15.41 -33.76 7.57
CA ALA A 420 -15.62 -34.61 8.74
C ALA A 420 -17.11 -34.83 9.08
N PHE A 421 -17.95 -33.81 8.89
CA PHE A 421 -19.30 -33.77 9.43
C PHE A 421 -20.38 -33.47 8.38
N GLU A 422 -21.55 -34.03 8.62
CA GLU A 422 -22.83 -33.55 8.13
C GLU A 422 -23.46 -32.67 9.23
N ILE A 423 -23.64 -31.39 8.94
CA ILE A 423 -24.20 -30.39 9.86
C ILE A 423 -25.72 -30.37 9.68
N LYS A 424 -26.47 -30.66 10.75
CA LYS A 424 -27.93 -30.80 10.74
C LYS A 424 -28.63 -29.85 11.71
N PRO A 425 -29.90 -29.52 11.45
CA PRO A 425 -30.79 -28.97 12.47
C PRO A 425 -30.84 -29.87 13.72
N PRO A 426 -31.09 -29.28 14.90
CA PRO A 426 -31.26 -30.07 16.12
C PRO A 426 -32.54 -30.92 16.06
N PRO A 427 -32.64 -32.02 16.85
CA PRO A 427 -33.80 -32.88 16.83
C PRO A 427 -35.11 -32.11 17.06
N GLY A 428 -36.12 -32.34 16.21
CA GLY A 428 -37.41 -31.67 16.28
C GLY A 428 -37.49 -30.31 15.56
N VAL A 429 -36.39 -29.82 14.98
CA VAL A 429 -36.38 -28.62 14.13
C VAL A 429 -36.34 -29.03 12.67
N VAL A 430 -37.38 -28.67 11.91
CA VAL A 430 -37.50 -28.99 10.47
C VAL A 430 -36.75 -27.97 9.62
N GLU A 431 -36.80 -26.69 10.00
CA GLU A 431 -36.16 -25.59 9.28
C GLU A 431 -35.41 -24.69 10.27
N MET A 432 -34.18 -24.31 9.92
CA MET A 432 -33.39 -23.39 10.73
C MET A 432 -33.97 -21.98 10.61
N ASN A 433 -33.99 -21.22 11.71
CA ASN A 433 -34.40 -19.82 11.64
C ASN A 433 -33.32 -18.98 10.94
N LEU A 434 -33.65 -18.45 9.76
CA LEU A 434 -32.82 -17.54 8.98
C LEU A 434 -33.37 -16.10 8.92
N SER A 435 -34.42 -15.79 9.69
CA SER A 435 -34.95 -14.43 9.77
C SER A 435 -33.92 -13.48 10.40
N ASP A 436 -34.14 -12.17 10.28
CA ASP A 436 -33.25 -11.19 10.93
C ASP A 436 -33.19 -11.37 12.46
N ASP A 437 -34.22 -11.95 13.09
CA ASP A 437 -34.23 -12.27 14.52
C ASP A 437 -33.20 -13.32 14.92
N ALA A 438 -32.70 -14.12 13.97
CA ALA A 438 -31.65 -15.11 14.22
C ALA A 438 -30.26 -14.46 14.41
N PHE A 439 -30.11 -13.16 14.13
CA PHE A 439 -28.83 -12.46 14.18
C PHE A 439 -28.81 -11.39 15.28
N ASP A 440 -27.63 -11.09 15.81
CA ASP A 440 -27.42 -10.03 16.80
C ASP A 440 -27.62 -8.63 16.18
N GLU A 441 -28.27 -7.72 16.92
CA GLU A 441 -28.37 -6.29 16.58
C GLU A 441 -27.03 -5.52 16.79
N ALA A 442 -25.93 -6.25 16.94
CA ALA A 442 -24.60 -5.72 17.15
C ALA A 442 -24.06 -5.06 15.86
N PRO A 443 -23.02 -4.22 15.95
CA PRO A 443 -22.34 -3.70 14.76
C PRO A 443 -21.71 -4.80 13.87
N LEU A 444 -21.76 -6.07 14.29
CA LEU A 444 -21.41 -7.21 13.46
C LEU A 444 -22.61 -8.16 13.28
N LYS A 445 -22.97 -8.54 12.04
CA LYS A 445 -24.05 -9.51 11.76
C LYS A 445 -23.59 -10.94 12.05
N SER A 446 -23.72 -11.36 13.31
CA SER A 446 -23.41 -12.72 13.77
C SER A 446 -24.67 -13.42 14.23
N ALA A 447 -24.78 -14.73 13.97
CA ALA A 447 -25.89 -15.54 14.47
C ALA A 447 -25.91 -15.56 16.00
N LYS A 448 -27.09 -15.30 16.58
CA LYS A 448 -27.35 -15.55 18.00
C LYS A 448 -27.08 -17.02 18.32
N PRO A 449 -26.76 -17.38 19.58
CA PRO A 449 -26.57 -18.77 19.98
C PRO A 449 -27.72 -19.68 19.52
N PHE A 450 -27.43 -20.63 18.63
CA PHE A 450 -28.34 -21.69 18.16
C PHE A 450 -27.75 -23.08 18.40
N LYS A 451 -28.55 -24.13 18.17
CA LYS A 451 -28.07 -25.52 18.25
C LYS A 451 -27.90 -26.10 16.84
N ALA A 452 -26.83 -26.88 16.63
CA ALA A 452 -26.59 -27.61 15.40
C ALA A 452 -25.92 -28.95 15.72
N VAL A 453 -26.38 -30.01 15.07
CA VAL A 453 -25.85 -31.37 15.26
C VAL A 453 -24.75 -31.61 14.23
N PHE A 454 -23.57 -31.99 14.69
CA PHE A 454 -22.44 -32.38 13.84
C PHE A 454 -22.39 -33.90 13.77
N SER A 455 -23.06 -34.48 12.77
CA SER A 455 -23.05 -35.93 12.55
C SER A 455 -21.79 -36.33 11.80
N LEU A 456 -21.01 -37.28 12.32
CA LEU A 456 -19.84 -37.79 11.60
C LEU A 456 -20.26 -38.48 10.30
N ARG A 457 -19.54 -38.20 9.21
CA ARG A 457 -19.82 -38.83 7.91
C ARG A 457 -19.37 -40.29 7.81
N SER A 458 -18.35 -40.68 8.59
CA SER A 458 -17.80 -42.04 8.62
C SER A 458 -16.91 -42.26 9.84
N GLU A 459 -16.82 -43.49 10.32
CA GLU A 459 -15.87 -43.88 11.37
C GLU A 459 -14.40 -43.70 10.94
N GLY A 460 -14.05 -43.95 9.68
CA GLY A 460 -12.68 -43.76 9.17
C GLY A 460 -12.19 -42.32 9.30
N ARG A 461 -13.02 -41.34 8.93
CA ARG A 461 -12.74 -39.92 9.15
C ARG A 461 -12.60 -39.56 10.63
N LEU A 462 -13.41 -40.14 11.53
CA LEU A 462 -13.30 -39.90 12.97
C LEU A 462 -11.93 -40.32 13.51
N GLU A 463 -11.49 -41.53 13.15
CA GLU A 463 -10.17 -42.02 13.56
C GLU A 463 -9.06 -41.15 12.97
N ARG A 464 -9.17 -40.72 11.71
CA ARG A 464 -8.21 -39.79 11.10
C ARG A 464 -8.17 -38.44 11.83
N VAL A 465 -9.31 -37.85 12.22
CA VAL A 465 -9.35 -36.61 13.03
C VAL A 465 -8.60 -36.78 14.34
N LYS A 466 -8.81 -37.92 15.00
CA LYS A 466 -8.15 -38.25 16.26
C LYS A 466 -6.65 -38.47 16.10
N GLU A 467 -6.23 -39.24 15.09
CA GLU A 467 -4.83 -39.48 14.75
C GLU A 467 -4.10 -38.18 14.41
N ASP A 468 -4.69 -37.35 13.55
CA ASP A 468 -4.11 -36.07 13.12
C ASP A 468 -3.93 -35.14 14.32
N TRP A 469 -4.90 -35.07 15.23
CA TRP A 469 -4.76 -34.26 16.44
C TRP A 469 -3.71 -34.81 17.40
N LEU A 470 -3.70 -36.13 17.64
CA LEU A 470 -2.73 -36.76 18.55
C LEU A 470 -1.30 -36.65 18.03
N ALA A 471 -1.08 -36.80 16.72
CA ALA A 471 0.22 -36.62 16.09
C ALA A 471 0.75 -35.19 16.31
N TYR A 472 -0.09 -34.17 16.13
CA TYR A 472 0.30 -32.78 16.35
C TYR A 472 0.51 -32.44 17.83
N ARG A 473 -0.35 -32.94 18.73
CA ARG A 473 -0.17 -32.77 20.18
C ARG A 473 1.11 -33.44 20.68
N GLY A 474 1.46 -34.62 20.14
CA GLY A 474 2.71 -35.32 20.45
C GLY A 474 3.95 -34.55 19.98
N LEU A 475 3.88 -33.89 18.82
CA LEU A 475 4.94 -33.03 18.31
C LEU A 475 5.13 -31.74 19.14
N GLU A 476 4.05 -31.11 19.64
CA GLU A 476 4.15 -29.98 20.59
C GLU A 476 4.80 -30.41 21.92
N SER A 477 4.39 -31.57 22.45
CA SER A 477 4.95 -32.15 23.69
C SER A 477 6.46 -32.42 23.55
N ALA A 478 6.87 -32.99 22.41
CA ALA A 478 8.28 -33.26 22.13
C ALA A 478 9.10 -31.99 21.90
N LYS A 479 8.56 -30.98 21.20
CA LYS A 479 9.24 -29.69 20.99
C LYS A 479 9.37 -28.89 22.30
N ALA A 480 8.40 -28.95 23.20
CA ALA A 480 8.48 -28.31 24.52
C ALA A 480 9.59 -28.93 25.40
N VAL A 481 9.85 -30.25 25.27
CA VAL A 481 10.94 -30.96 25.97
C VAL A 481 12.32 -30.69 25.35
N VAL A 482 12.40 -30.45 24.04
CA VAL A 482 13.67 -30.12 23.35
C VAL A 482 14.12 -28.67 23.60
N VAL A 483 13.18 -27.74 23.86
CA VAL A 483 13.52 -26.34 24.19
C VAL A 483 14.04 -26.19 25.63
N SER A 484 13.65 -27.06 26.57
CA SER A 484 14.15 -27.02 27.96
C SER A 484 15.48 -27.76 28.18
N SER A 485 15.90 -28.62 27.23
CA SER A 485 17.07 -29.50 27.36
C SER A 485 18.30 -29.10 26.51
N SER A 486 18.25 -28.01 25.74
CA SER A 486 19.42 -27.51 25.00
C SER A 486 20.33 -26.58 25.83
N ARG A 487 20.47 -26.86 27.13
CA ARG A 487 21.64 -26.46 27.92
C ARG A 487 22.46 -27.70 28.26
N LEU A 488 23.75 -27.61 27.92
CA LEU A 488 24.90 -28.39 28.38
C LEU A 488 25.38 -29.59 27.52
N GLN A 489 26.61 -29.37 27.04
CA GLN A 489 27.73 -30.29 26.93
C GLN A 489 27.70 -31.35 25.82
N SER A 490 28.70 -31.19 24.93
CA SER A 490 29.18 -32.21 24.00
C SER A 490 29.55 -33.51 24.73
N PRO A 491 29.07 -34.68 24.25
CA PRO A 491 29.68 -35.94 24.61
C PRO A 491 30.30 -36.62 23.38
N THR A 492 31.54 -37.06 23.57
CA THR A 492 32.27 -38.01 22.75
C THR A 492 31.57 -39.39 22.70
N HIS A 493 31.70 -40.08 21.57
CA HIS A 493 31.23 -41.44 21.27
C HIS A 493 31.40 -42.50 22.39
N ARG A 494 30.36 -43.33 22.63
CA ARG A 494 30.36 -44.82 22.52
C ARG A 494 29.03 -45.48 22.97
N ASP A 495 28.63 -46.49 22.19
CA ASP A 495 27.89 -47.74 22.44
C ASP A 495 26.50 -47.83 23.16
N LEU A 496 25.52 -48.22 22.33
CA LEU A 496 24.62 -49.40 22.38
C LEU A 496 23.77 -49.80 23.62
N ASN A 497 22.49 -50.07 23.29
CA ASN A 497 21.55 -51.07 23.81
C ASN A 497 20.77 -50.83 25.12
N GLY A 498 19.44 -50.88 25.00
CA GLY A 498 18.59 -51.58 25.98
C GLY A 498 17.35 -50.84 26.51
N LEU A 499 16.19 -51.37 26.10
CA LEU A 499 14.93 -51.52 26.85
C LEU A 499 13.86 -50.40 26.82
N ASN A 500 12.63 -50.92 26.68
CA ASN A 500 11.31 -50.31 26.53
C ASN A 500 10.65 -50.10 27.93
N PRO A 501 9.38 -49.70 28.08
CA PRO A 501 8.96 -48.46 28.73
C PRO A 501 8.19 -48.66 30.06
N SER A 502 8.16 -47.66 30.93
CA SER A 502 7.17 -47.64 32.03
C SER A 502 6.82 -46.23 32.52
N ILE A 503 5.51 -46.02 32.55
CA ILE A 503 4.70 -44.91 33.05
C ILE A 503 5.00 -44.61 34.53
N TYR A 504 4.95 -43.33 34.97
CA TYR A 504 4.30 -42.93 36.23
C TYR A 504 3.91 -41.44 36.24
N VAL A 505 2.63 -41.22 36.52
CA VAL A 505 1.97 -39.94 36.81
C VAL A 505 2.16 -39.63 38.29
N HIS A 506 2.52 -38.38 38.64
CA HIS A 506 2.32 -37.85 39.99
C HIS A 506 1.90 -36.37 39.95
N ALA A 507 0.68 -36.10 40.44
CA ALA A 507 0.34 -34.86 41.12
C ALA A 507 0.91 -34.90 42.55
N PRO A 508 1.14 -33.74 43.20
CA PRO A 508 0.17 -33.37 44.23
C PRO A 508 -0.08 -31.87 44.44
N SER A 509 -1.27 -31.63 44.97
CA SER A 509 -1.77 -30.46 45.69
C SER A 509 -0.95 -30.11 46.95
N THR A 510 -0.93 -28.83 47.35
CA THR A 510 -1.07 -28.46 48.76
C THR A 510 -1.47 -26.99 48.92
N ALA A 511 -2.48 -26.76 49.75
CA ALA A 511 -3.02 -25.46 50.12
C ALA A 511 -2.24 -24.86 51.29
N VAL A 512 -2.06 -23.54 51.31
CA VAL A 512 -1.81 -22.78 52.54
C VAL A 512 -2.67 -21.52 52.55
N ARG A 513 -3.56 -21.45 53.55
CA ARG A 513 -4.31 -20.27 54.00
C ARG A 513 -3.45 -19.50 55.00
N VAL A 514 -3.25 -18.18 54.84
CA VAL A 514 -3.14 -17.24 55.98
C VAL A 514 -3.70 -15.86 55.57
N SER A 515 -4.43 -15.28 56.50
CA SER A 515 -5.25 -14.08 56.49
C SER A 515 -4.55 -12.80 57.00
N PHE A 516 -5.01 -11.65 56.46
CA PHE A 516 -5.03 -10.27 56.98
C PHE A 516 -3.72 -9.57 57.45
N ILE A 517 -3.51 -8.32 57.00
CA ILE A 517 -3.51 -7.09 57.82
C ILE A 517 -3.31 -5.84 56.91
N ARG A 518 -4.24 -4.88 57.02
CA ARG A 518 -4.12 -3.49 56.56
C ARG A 518 -3.10 -2.76 57.44
N LYS A 519 -2.19 -1.98 56.84
CA LYS A 519 -1.64 -0.78 57.48
C LYS A 519 -1.40 0.33 56.46
N ALA A 520 -1.96 1.50 56.77
CA ALA A 520 -1.81 2.76 56.07
C ALA A 520 -0.45 3.40 56.36
N GLY A 521 0.13 4.07 55.37
CA GLY A 521 1.30 4.95 55.51
C GLY A 521 1.09 6.23 54.69
N LYS A 522 1.22 7.38 55.35
CA LYS A 522 1.04 8.76 54.84
C LYS A 522 2.23 9.24 53.97
N PRO A 523 2.07 10.36 53.21
CA PRO A 523 3.00 10.81 52.17
C PRO A 523 3.94 11.94 52.62
N SER A 524 5.01 12.19 51.85
CA SER A 524 5.90 13.38 51.95
C SER A 524 6.85 13.46 50.72
N PRO A 525 7.49 14.59 50.36
CA PRO A 525 6.90 15.87 49.99
C PRO A 525 7.50 16.44 48.67
N SER A 526 6.90 17.53 48.20
CA SER A 526 7.25 18.39 47.05
C SER A 526 8.61 19.11 47.14
N LEU A 527 9.17 19.48 45.98
CA LEU A 527 10.26 20.46 45.77
C LEU A 527 9.89 21.41 44.60
N PRO A 528 10.50 22.61 44.51
CA PRO A 528 9.75 23.86 44.43
C PRO A 528 9.80 24.59 43.08
N ASP A 529 8.84 25.49 42.97
CA ASP A 529 8.60 26.46 41.91
C ASP A 529 9.68 27.55 41.89
N VAL A 530 10.19 27.90 40.70
CA VAL A 530 11.11 29.03 40.49
C VAL A 530 10.49 29.95 39.46
N GLY A 531 9.80 30.98 39.95
CA GLY A 531 9.15 31.99 39.14
C GLY A 531 10.15 32.98 38.53
N LEU A 532 9.94 33.30 37.26
CA LEU A 532 10.40 34.54 36.63
C LEU A 532 9.28 35.05 35.72
N THR A 533 8.69 36.19 36.10
CA THR A 533 7.78 36.99 35.27
C THR A 533 8.44 38.34 35.00
N PRO A 534 8.41 38.85 33.76
CA PRO A 534 8.31 40.29 33.54
C PRO A 534 7.34 40.65 32.37
N PRO A 535 7.08 41.93 32.06
CA PRO A 535 6.03 42.76 32.63
C PRO A 535 4.90 43.09 31.62
N ALA A 536 3.78 43.57 32.15
CA ALA A 536 2.62 44.01 31.38
C ALA A 536 2.90 45.30 30.59
N LEU A 537 2.77 45.24 29.26
CA LEU A 537 2.46 46.40 28.41
C LEU A 537 1.02 46.28 27.93
N ARG A 538 0.16 47.19 28.42
CA ARG A 538 -1.19 47.41 27.88
C ARG A 538 -1.06 48.03 26.49
N GLY A 539 -1.32 47.25 25.46
CA GLY A 539 -1.72 47.69 24.12
C GLY A 539 -3.01 46.98 23.76
N GLU A 540 -3.97 47.72 23.21
CA GLU A 540 -5.33 47.28 22.90
C GLU A 540 -5.37 45.91 22.20
N ARG A 541 -6.22 45.00 22.69
CA ARG A 541 -6.37 43.65 22.11
C ARG A 541 -7.12 43.75 20.79
N MET A 542 -6.41 43.57 19.68
CA MET A 542 -7.01 43.18 18.39
C MET A 542 -7.88 41.94 18.57
N SER A 543 -9.00 41.91 17.85
CA SER A 543 -9.96 40.82 17.89
C SER A 543 -9.37 39.52 17.33
N THR A 544 -9.93 38.37 17.73
CA THR A 544 -9.54 37.02 17.26
C THR A 544 -9.68 36.85 15.74
N LEU A 545 -10.47 37.70 15.09
CA LEU A 545 -10.66 37.71 13.65
C LEU A 545 -9.50 38.44 12.95
N GLU A 546 -9.06 39.58 13.50
CA GLU A 546 -7.92 40.35 13.02
C GLU A 546 -6.60 39.59 13.24
N MET A 547 -6.46 38.87 14.36
CA MET A 547 -5.33 37.96 14.59
C MET A 547 -5.28 36.80 13.58
N ARG A 548 -6.44 36.24 13.17
CA ARG A 548 -6.50 35.18 12.17
C ARG A 548 -6.24 35.69 10.75
N GLN A 549 -6.67 36.90 10.43
CA GLN A 549 -6.32 37.56 9.16
C GLN A 549 -4.84 37.91 9.13
N LEU A 550 -4.26 38.43 10.22
CA LEU A 550 -2.82 38.67 10.34
C LEU A 550 -1.99 37.38 10.34
N ASP A 551 -2.46 36.27 10.92
CA ASP A 551 -1.78 34.97 10.86
C ASP A 551 -1.88 34.32 9.48
N SER A 552 -3.01 34.48 8.79
CA SER A 552 -3.18 34.07 7.40
C SER A 552 -2.22 34.87 6.51
N ILE A 553 -2.20 36.19 6.66
CA ILE A 553 -1.31 37.10 5.93
C ILE A 553 0.16 36.83 6.29
N ARG A 554 0.51 36.57 7.55
CA ARG A 554 1.88 36.18 7.97
C ARG A 554 2.32 34.82 7.44
N ARG A 555 1.40 33.85 7.31
CA ARG A 555 1.69 32.55 6.68
C ARG A 555 1.88 32.68 5.17
N SER A 556 1.08 33.53 4.51
CA SER A 556 1.26 33.86 3.09
C SER A 556 2.55 34.65 2.83
N ILE A 557 2.91 35.60 3.71
CA ILE A 557 4.13 36.41 3.61
C ILE A 557 5.40 35.59 3.94
N ASN A 558 5.31 34.55 4.77
CA ASN A 558 6.45 33.63 5.00
C ASN A 558 6.66 32.61 3.86
N MET A 559 5.69 32.36 2.98
CA MET A 559 5.87 31.47 1.83
C MET A 559 6.80 32.06 0.76
N ALA A 560 6.87 33.39 0.64
CA ALA A 560 7.81 34.07 -0.24
C ALA A 560 9.28 33.89 0.18
N LYS A 561 9.57 33.42 1.41
CA LYS A 561 10.93 33.18 1.92
C LYS A 561 11.51 31.81 1.55
N TYR A 562 10.71 30.88 1.02
CA TYR A 562 11.14 29.50 0.77
C TYR A 562 11.31 29.13 -0.71
N VAL A 563 11.02 30.06 -1.63
CA VAL A 563 11.54 29.99 -3.00
C VAL A 563 12.89 30.73 -2.98
N PRO A 564 14.04 30.04 -3.06
CA PRO A 564 15.30 30.75 -3.25
C PRO A 564 15.18 31.54 -4.56
N ASN A 565 15.15 32.87 -4.46
CA ASN A 565 15.43 33.78 -5.55
C ASN A 565 16.93 34.12 -5.48
N PRO A 566 17.72 33.90 -6.54
CA PRO A 566 17.30 33.43 -7.86
C PRO A 566 17.13 31.91 -7.90
N LEU A 567 16.18 31.45 -8.74
CA LEU A 567 16.09 30.06 -9.17
C LEU A 567 17.51 29.57 -9.53
N PRO A 568 17.96 28.40 -9.05
CA PRO A 568 19.29 27.88 -9.38
C PRO A 568 19.48 27.77 -10.90
N ASP A 569 20.74 27.84 -11.37
CA ASP A 569 21.17 27.85 -12.78
C ASP A 569 20.26 26.98 -13.68
N LEU A 570 19.28 27.62 -14.30
CA LEU A 570 18.35 26.96 -15.21
C LEU A 570 19.15 26.43 -16.41
N PRO A 571 18.80 25.27 -17.00
CA PRO A 571 19.45 24.81 -18.22
C PRO A 571 19.21 25.80 -19.35
N ARG A 572 20.24 26.57 -19.73
CA ARG A 572 20.23 27.62 -20.77
C ARG A 572 21.07 27.23 -22.00
N PRO A 573 20.62 26.28 -22.83
CA PRO A 573 21.28 26.00 -24.10
C PRO A 573 21.14 27.15 -25.09
N THR A 574 20.14 28.02 -24.92
CA THR A 574 19.94 29.25 -25.71
C THR A 574 20.24 30.49 -24.87
N LYS A 575 20.77 31.54 -25.50
CA LYS A 575 20.95 32.87 -24.92
C LYS A 575 19.61 33.60 -24.81
N ALA A 576 18.79 33.51 -25.86
CA ALA A 576 17.46 34.08 -25.88
C ALA A 576 16.43 33.17 -25.20
N TYR A 577 15.52 33.77 -24.43
CA TYR A 577 14.41 33.12 -23.75
C TYR A 577 13.12 33.90 -24.00
N HIS A 578 12.08 33.20 -24.42
CA HIS A 578 10.79 33.79 -24.76
C HIS A 578 9.76 33.55 -23.67
N LYS A 579 8.87 34.53 -23.46
CA LYS A 579 7.72 34.42 -22.55
C LYS A 579 6.38 34.34 -23.29
N THR A 580 6.37 34.63 -24.58
CA THR A 580 5.19 34.66 -25.44
C THR A 580 5.54 34.02 -26.77
N VAL A 581 4.53 33.63 -27.55
CA VAL A 581 4.74 33.22 -28.94
C VAL A 581 5.49 34.31 -29.71
N TYR A 582 6.42 33.90 -30.58
CA TYR A 582 7.24 34.77 -31.41
C TYR A 582 7.23 34.26 -32.86
N PRO A 583 7.64 35.06 -33.86
CA PRO A 583 7.37 34.78 -35.28
C PRO A 583 7.77 33.38 -35.75
N TYR A 584 8.88 32.83 -35.23
CA TYR A 584 9.41 31.55 -35.68
C TYR A 584 8.55 30.34 -35.31
N ILE A 585 7.89 30.39 -34.14
CA ILE A 585 7.00 29.33 -33.62
C ILE A 585 5.52 29.71 -33.70
N SER A 586 5.19 30.79 -34.43
CA SER A 586 3.81 31.24 -34.59
C SER A 586 3.00 30.17 -35.33
N PRO A 587 1.85 29.72 -34.81
CA PRO A 587 0.98 28.78 -35.54
C PRO A 587 0.48 29.29 -36.89
N GLU A 588 0.51 30.62 -37.10
CA GLU A 588 0.11 31.27 -38.36
C GLU A 588 1.23 31.27 -39.41
N ARG A 589 2.43 30.82 -39.04
CA ARG A 589 3.56 30.70 -39.94
C ARG A 589 3.24 29.66 -41.03
N PRO A 590 3.28 30.01 -42.33
CA PRO A 590 2.86 29.10 -43.42
C PRO A 590 3.60 27.77 -43.45
N GLU A 591 4.87 27.74 -43.06
CA GLU A 591 5.67 26.51 -43.00
C GLU A 591 5.21 25.53 -41.91
N LEU A 592 4.48 26.01 -40.90
CA LEU A 592 3.95 25.21 -39.79
C LEU A 592 2.50 24.72 -40.03
N ASN A 593 2.05 24.74 -41.28
CA ASN A 593 0.71 24.30 -41.65
C ASN A 593 0.48 22.80 -41.33
N MET A 594 -0.64 22.50 -40.66
CA MET A 594 -1.07 21.17 -40.22
C MET A 594 -2.27 20.63 -41.03
N SER A 595 -2.53 21.19 -42.21
CA SER A 595 -3.61 20.76 -43.12
C SER A 595 -3.57 19.25 -43.37
N GLY A 596 -4.73 18.60 -43.24
CA GLY A 596 -4.90 17.16 -43.46
C GLY A 596 -4.39 16.26 -42.32
N LYS A 597 -3.88 16.83 -41.21
CA LYS A 597 -3.39 16.07 -40.05
C LYS A 597 -4.48 15.83 -39.01
N THR A 598 -4.35 14.73 -38.28
CA THR A 598 -5.19 14.42 -37.11
C THR A 598 -4.42 14.61 -35.80
N LEU A 599 -4.95 15.47 -34.92
CA LEU A 599 -4.47 15.67 -33.54
C LEU A 599 -5.26 14.83 -32.55
N PHE A 600 -4.57 14.02 -31.75
CA PHE A 600 -5.10 13.36 -30.56
C PHE A 600 -4.51 14.01 -29.31
N ILE A 601 -5.34 14.62 -28.46
CA ILE A 601 -4.88 15.34 -27.28
C ILE A 601 -5.56 14.87 -26.00
N THR A 602 -4.77 14.49 -25.00
CA THR A 602 -5.27 14.25 -23.64
C THR A 602 -5.13 15.49 -22.77
N GLY A 603 -6.12 15.76 -21.93
CA GLY A 603 -6.16 16.96 -21.09
C GLY A 603 -6.44 18.24 -21.88
N GLY A 604 -7.05 18.15 -23.07
CA GLY A 604 -7.27 19.30 -23.96
C GLY A 604 -8.21 20.38 -23.41
N ALA A 605 -9.01 20.07 -22.38
CA ALA A 605 -9.81 21.06 -21.66
C ALA A 605 -9.07 21.78 -20.53
N GLY A 606 -7.86 21.33 -20.17
CA GLY A 606 -7.00 22.02 -19.21
C GLY A 606 -6.39 23.28 -19.80
N MET A 607 -5.88 24.19 -18.97
CA MET A 607 -5.40 25.50 -19.41
C MET A 607 -4.32 25.44 -20.52
N ILE A 608 -3.29 24.59 -20.33
CA ILE A 608 -2.28 24.33 -21.37
C ILE A 608 -2.92 23.64 -22.59
N GLY A 609 -3.76 22.63 -22.35
CA GLY A 609 -4.43 21.87 -23.40
C GLY A 609 -5.28 22.74 -24.31
N ARG A 610 -6.05 23.70 -23.76
CA ARG A 610 -6.87 24.65 -24.52
C ARG A 610 -6.02 25.53 -25.42
N GLY A 611 -4.89 26.03 -24.90
CA GLY A 611 -3.92 26.79 -25.69
C GLY A 611 -3.37 25.98 -26.86
N ILE A 612 -2.99 24.72 -26.60
CA ILE A 612 -2.49 23.79 -27.62
C ILE A 612 -3.57 23.51 -28.68
N CYS A 613 -4.80 23.18 -28.28
CA CYS A 613 -5.90 22.98 -29.23
C CYS A 613 -6.09 24.22 -30.13
N LYS A 614 -6.06 25.42 -29.55
CA LYS A 614 -6.24 26.67 -30.28
C LYS A 614 -5.10 26.92 -31.29
N ALA A 615 -3.86 26.64 -30.91
CA ALA A 615 -2.70 26.77 -31.81
C ALA A 615 -2.75 25.77 -32.97
N PHE A 616 -3.08 24.49 -32.72
CA PHE A 616 -3.25 23.52 -33.80
C PHE A 616 -4.42 23.83 -34.72
N ALA A 617 -5.49 24.46 -34.18
CA ALA A 617 -6.59 24.98 -35.00
C ALA A 617 -6.13 26.15 -35.89
N GLN A 618 -5.35 27.10 -35.35
CA GLN A 618 -4.73 28.19 -36.13
C GLN A 618 -3.81 27.68 -37.23
N ALA A 619 -3.06 26.61 -36.96
CA ALA A 619 -2.19 25.94 -37.93
C ALA A 619 -2.97 25.11 -38.98
N GLY A 620 -4.30 24.98 -38.86
CA GLY A 620 -5.16 24.34 -39.86
C GLY A 620 -5.26 22.82 -39.77
N VAL A 621 -5.15 22.24 -38.57
CA VAL A 621 -5.38 20.78 -38.37
C VAL A 621 -6.75 20.36 -38.92
N ALA A 622 -6.84 19.24 -39.63
CA ALA A 622 -8.11 18.81 -40.25
C ALA A 622 -9.06 18.16 -39.23
N ARG A 623 -8.51 17.41 -38.27
CA ARG A 623 -9.29 16.68 -37.28
C ARG A 623 -8.65 16.74 -35.90
N MET A 624 -9.47 16.92 -34.87
CA MET A 624 -9.05 16.99 -33.48
C MET A 624 -9.88 16.07 -32.60
N ILE A 625 -9.19 15.21 -31.85
CA ILE A 625 -9.78 14.24 -30.92
C ILE A 625 -9.34 14.63 -29.52
N ILE A 626 -10.27 15.19 -28.74
CA ILE A 626 -9.98 15.77 -27.43
C ILE A 626 -10.45 14.83 -26.32
N ILE A 627 -9.50 14.38 -25.51
CA ILE A 627 -9.75 13.48 -24.38
C ILE A 627 -9.62 14.25 -23.07
N GLY A 628 -10.56 14.04 -22.15
CA GLY A 628 -10.51 14.55 -20.79
C GLY A 628 -11.60 13.92 -19.93
N ARG A 629 -11.62 14.19 -18.63
CA ARG A 629 -12.59 13.55 -17.73
C ARG A 629 -13.97 14.20 -17.74
N THR A 630 -14.05 15.50 -18.03
CA THR A 630 -15.27 16.30 -17.88
C THR A 630 -15.85 16.66 -19.24
N LEU A 631 -16.95 16.01 -19.63
CA LEU A 631 -17.59 16.21 -20.93
C LEU A 631 -18.00 17.66 -21.19
N LEU A 632 -18.52 18.36 -20.17
CA LEU A 632 -18.92 19.77 -20.27
C LEU A 632 -17.75 20.65 -20.72
N SER A 633 -16.61 20.58 -20.04
CA SER A 633 -15.42 21.37 -20.37
C SER A 633 -14.83 21.01 -21.73
N LEU A 634 -14.97 19.76 -22.17
CA LEU A 634 -14.56 19.36 -23.51
C LEU A 634 -15.48 19.97 -24.59
N ASN A 635 -16.80 19.96 -24.36
CA ASN A 635 -17.77 20.56 -25.26
C ASN A 635 -17.59 22.08 -25.40
N GLU A 636 -17.18 22.77 -24.33
CA GLU A 636 -16.81 24.19 -24.41
C GLU A 636 -15.64 24.44 -25.37
N VAL A 637 -14.59 23.61 -25.29
CA VAL A 637 -13.43 23.73 -26.19
C VAL A 637 -13.83 23.40 -27.61
N LYS A 638 -14.62 22.36 -27.81
CA LYS A 638 -15.18 22.00 -29.11
C LYS A 638 -15.96 23.16 -29.72
N SER A 639 -16.89 23.75 -28.98
CA SER A 639 -17.69 24.90 -29.43
C SER A 639 -16.82 26.13 -29.74
N ASP A 640 -15.83 26.44 -28.91
CA ASP A 640 -14.90 27.57 -29.15
C ASP A 640 -14.10 27.39 -30.44
N ILE A 641 -13.70 26.15 -30.77
CA ILE A 641 -12.96 25.85 -32.01
C ILE A 641 -13.89 25.87 -33.22
N GLU A 642 -15.01 25.14 -33.17
CA GLU A 642 -15.96 25.03 -34.29
C GLU A 642 -16.59 26.39 -34.65
N SER A 643 -16.77 27.29 -33.67
CA SER A 643 -17.27 28.65 -33.93
C SER A 643 -16.30 29.54 -34.71
N LYS A 644 -15.00 29.24 -34.69
CA LYS A 644 -13.94 30.03 -35.35
C LYS A 644 -13.39 29.34 -36.60
N TYR A 645 -13.42 28.02 -36.64
CA TYR A 645 -12.82 27.20 -37.68
C TYR A 645 -13.83 26.13 -38.13
N SER A 646 -14.57 26.43 -39.20
CA SER A 646 -15.64 25.58 -39.73
C SER A 646 -15.14 24.35 -40.49
N ASN A 647 -13.85 24.31 -40.83
CA ASN A 647 -13.20 23.26 -41.61
C ASN A 647 -12.49 22.20 -40.75
N ILE A 648 -12.63 22.26 -39.42
CA ILE A 648 -11.98 21.33 -38.49
C ILE A 648 -13.03 20.38 -37.91
N GLU A 649 -12.83 19.08 -38.08
CA GLU A 649 -13.66 18.06 -37.42
C GLU A 649 -13.20 17.88 -35.97
N VAL A 650 -14.05 18.24 -34.99
CA VAL A 650 -13.73 18.09 -33.56
C VAL A 650 -14.59 17.00 -32.90
N SER A 651 -13.94 15.96 -32.39
CA SER A 651 -14.57 14.96 -31.52
C SER A 651 -14.05 15.09 -30.08
N VAL A 652 -14.93 14.80 -29.12
CA VAL A 652 -14.59 14.84 -27.70
C VAL A 652 -14.98 13.53 -27.04
N HIS A 653 -14.13 13.04 -26.14
CA HIS A 653 -14.39 11.80 -25.41
C HIS A 653 -14.09 11.99 -23.92
N ALA A 654 -15.10 11.73 -23.10
CA ALA A 654 -14.96 11.69 -21.65
C ALA A 654 -14.31 10.37 -21.24
N ALA A 655 -13.03 10.40 -20.86
CA ALA A 655 -12.28 9.21 -20.45
C ALA A 655 -11.19 9.56 -19.43
N ASP A 656 -10.89 8.59 -18.56
CA ASP A 656 -9.69 8.61 -17.72
C ASP A 656 -8.52 8.00 -18.51
N VAL A 657 -7.42 8.73 -18.62
CA VAL A 657 -6.22 8.27 -19.36
C VAL A 657 -5.56 7.04 -18.72
N THR A 658 -5.89 6.73 -17.48
CA THR A 658 -5.38 5.56 -16.75
C THR A 658 -6.19 4.29 -17.01
N ASP A 659 -7.37 4.41 -17.64
CA ASP A 659 -8.23 3.29 -17.99
C ASP A 659 -8.00 2.86 -19.45
N ASN A 660 -7.16 1.85 -19.62
CA ASN A 660 -6.87 1.29 -20.94
C ASN A 660 -8.11 0.69 -21.63
N THR A 661 -9.11 0.22 -20.88
CA THR A 661 -10.32 -0.40 -21.44
C THR A 661 -11.18 0.61 -22.19
N VAL A 662 -11.07 1.90 -21.84
CA VAL A 662 -11.78 3.01 -22.49
C VAL A 662 -10.90 3.69 -23.54
N ILE A 663 -9.62 3.92 -23.23
CA ILE A 663 -8.69 4.62 -24.13
C ILE A 663 -8.41 3.82 -25.42
N GLN A 664 -8.22 2.51 -25.31
CA GLN A 664 -7.86 1.68 -26.46
C GLN A 664 -8.97 1.64 -27.54
N PRO A 665 -10.26 1.45 -27.21
CA PRO A 665 -11.34 1.57 -28.19
C PRO A 665 -11.42 2.95 -28.85
N ILE A 666 -11.20 4.05 -28.11
CA ILE A 666 -11.21 5.41 -28.67
C ILE A 666 -10.09 5.57 -29.70
N ILE A 667 -8.87 5.12 -29.39
CA ILE A 667 -7.73 5.19 -30.32
C ILE A 667 -7.98 4.32 -31.55
N ARG A 668 -8.54 3.12 -31.38
CA ARG A 668 -8.88 2.26 -32.51
C ARG A 668 -9.93 2.91 -33.43
N ALA A 669 -10.97 3.50 -32.84
CA ALA A 669 -12.03 4.18 -33.58
C ALA A 669 -11.57 5.50 -34.21
N ALA A 670 -10.56 6.16 -33.64
CA ALA A 670 -9.95 7.35 -34.21
C ALA A 670 -9.35 7.09 -35.60
N GLY A 671 -8.85 5.88 -35.85
CA GLY A 671 -8.13 5.55 -37.09
C GLY A 671 -6.83 6.35 -37.16
N LYS A 672 -6.51 6.90 -38.33
CA LYS A 672 -5.26 7.62 -38.60
C LYS A 672 -5.03 8.79 -37.63
N ILE A 673 -3.97 8.71 -36.83
CA ILE A 673 -3.48 9.79 -35.95
C ILE A 673 -2.08 10.22 -36.40
N ASP A 674 -1.85 11.52 -36.61
CA ASP A 674 -0.53 12.06 -36.98
C ASP A 674 0.19 12.65 -35.77
N ILE A 675 -0.55 13.30 -34.87
CA ILE A 675 0.01 14.08 -33.75
C ILE A 675 -0.66 13.66 -32.46
N VAL A 676 0.14 13.40 -31.43
CA VAL A 676 -0.31 13.03 -30.08
C VAL A 676 0.22 14.03 -29.09
N VAL A 677 -0.65 14.70 -28.35
CA VAL A 677 -0.25 15.58 -27.24
C VAL A 677 -0.80 15.03 -25.93
N SER A 678 0.09 14.70 -24.99
CA SER A 678 -0.30 14.25 -23.66
C SER A 678 -0.14 15.39 -22.65
N ALA A 679 -1.24 16.10 -22.38
CA ALA A 679 -1.30 17.23 -21.45
C ALA A 679 -2.10 16.94 -20.17
N ALA A 680 -2.76 15.78 -20.09
CA ALA A 680 -3.44 15.32 -18.89
C ALA A 680 -2.44 15.16 -17.73
N HIS A 681 -2.75 15.77 -16.59
CA HIS A 681 -1.97 15.63 -15.37
C HIS A 681 -2.77 15.99 -14.13
N ILE A 682 -2.26 15.54 -12.98
CA ILE A 682 -2.66 16.01 -11.66
C ILE A 682 -1.42 16.45 -10.88
N SER A 683 -1.61 17.29 -9.88
CA SER A 683 -0.56 17.67 -8.92
C SER A 683 -1.14 17.62 -7.51
N HIS A 684 -0.30 17.24 -6.56
CA HIS A 684 -0.62 17.35 -5.13
C HIS A 684 -0.45 18.78 -4.62
N ARG A 685 -0.94 19.03 -3.40
CA ARG A 685 -0.76 20.31 -2.70
C ARG A 685 0.70 20.47 -2.28
N VAL A 686 1.22 21.69 -2.27
CA VAL A 686 2.54 22.01 -1.71
C VAL A 686 2.66 21.46 -0.28
N THR A 687 3.39 20.35 -0.12
CA THR A 687 3.46 19.54 1.10
C THR A 687 4.90 19.04 1.31
N PRO A 688 5.48 19.10 2.53
CA PRO A 688 6.79 18.50 2.80
C PRO A 688 6.94 17.09 2.23
N THR A 689 8.07 16.82 1.58
CA THR A 689 8.30 15.53 0.91
C THR A 689 8.10 14.34 1.84
N SER A 690 8.55 14.44 3.09
CA SER A 690 8.43 13.39 4.11
C SER A 690 6.99 13.12 4.56
N THR A 691 6.05 14.00 4.22
CA THR A 691 4.65 13.92 4.65
C THR A 691 3.69 13.76 3.48
N ILE A 692 4.18 13.49 2.26
CA ILE A 692 3.31 13.17 1.12
C ILE A 692 2.65 11.82 1.41
N ASP A 693 1.32 11.78 1.35
CA ASP A 693 0.56 10.54 1.49
C ASP A 693 0.97 9.57 0.35
N PRO A 694 1.41 8.33 0.66
CA PRO A 694 1.82 7.36 -0.36
C PRO A 694 0.74 7.10 -1.43
N SER A 695 -0.54 7.21 -1.08
CA SER A 695 -1.64 7.04 -2.04
C SER A 695 -1.72 8.18 -3.05
N VAL A 696 -1.46 9.41 -2.62
CA VAL A 696 -1.41 10.59 -3.50
C VAL A 696 -0.20 10.49 -4.44
N LEU A 697 0.94 10.02 -3.93
CA LEU A 697 2.10 9.72 -4.76
C LEU A 697 1.79 8.65 -5.82
N SER A 698 1.11 7.58 -5.42
CA SER A 698 0.67 6.51 -6.33
C SER A 698 -0.30 7.03 -7.40
N GLU A 699 -1.30 7.83 -7.03
CA GLU A 699 -2.25 8.44 -7.97
C GLU A 699 -1.54 9.35 -8.99
N MET A 700 -0.54 10.12 -8.55
CA MET A 700 0.26 10.95 -9.44
C MET A 700 1.09 10.12 -10.42
N LEU A 701 1.73 9.04 -9.96
CA LEU A 701 2.43 8.12 -10.85
C LEU A 701 1.47 7.46 -11.85
N GLN A 702 0.29 7.05 -11.38
CA GLN A 702 -0.72 6.44 -12.24
C GLN A 702 -1.18 7.43 -13.33
N THR A 703 -1.51 8.67 -12.97
CA THR A 703 -2.06 9.64 -13.93
C THR A 703 -0.98 10.31 -14.78
N ASN A 704 0.15 10.71 -14.21
CA ASN A 704 1.18 11.50 -14.91
C ASN A 704 2.25 10.65 -15.59
N THR A 705 2.36 9.36 -15.22
CA THR A 705 3.32 8.41 -15.81
C THR A 705 2.60 7.31 -16.56
N VAL A 706 1.78 6.50 -15.86
CA VAL A 706 1.14 5.32 -16.47
C VAL A 706 0.12 5.74 -17.53
N GLY A 707 -0.70 6.76 -17.29
CA GLY A 707 -1.70 7.25 -18.26
C GLY A 707 -1.10 7.63 -19.62
N PRO A 708 -0.12 8.56 -19.69
CA PRO A 708 0.60 8.88 -20.92
C PRO A 708 1.26 7.65 -21.56
N PHE A 709 1.86 6.76 -20.76
CA PHE A 709 2.47 5.53 -21.28
C PHE A 709 1.44 4.60 -21.93
N LEU A 710 0.26 4.44 -21.35
CA LEU A 710 -0.84 3.64 -21.92
C LEU A 710 -1.31 4.23 -23.25
N VAL A 711 -1.54 5.55 -23.30
CA VAL A 711 -1.94 6.25 -24.53
C VAL A 711 -0.89 6.07 -25.62
N PHE A 712 0.39 6.27 -25.31
CA PHE A 712 1.49 6.12 -26.28
C PHE A 712 1.58 4.67 -26.76
N SER A 713 1.56 3.71 -25.84
CA SER A 713 1.62 2.28 -26.18
C SER A 713 0.45 1.84 -27.06
N ALA A 714 -0.77 2.30 -26.76
CA ALA A 714 -1.95 1.99 -27.54
C ALA A 714 -1.89 2.58 -28.96
N ILE A 715 -1.44 3.83 -29.11
CA ILE A 715 -1.26 4.45 -30.43
C ILE A 715 -0.18 3.72 -31.24
N LEU A 716 0.97 3.42 -30.63
CA LEU A 716 2.07 2.72 -31.30
C LEU A 716 1.66 1.30 -31.73
N HIS A 717 0.86 0.62 -30.91
CA HIS A 717 0.32 -0.69 -31.21
C HIS A 717 -0.71 -0.66 -32.35
N GLU A 718 -1.68 0.27 -32.30
CA GLU A 718 -2.67 0.43 -33.37
C GLU A 718 -2.00 0.88 -34.68
N ARG A 719 -0.98 1.73 -34.62
CA ARG A 719 -0.12 2.08 -35.78
C ARG A 719 0.47 0.83 -36.43
N ALA A 720 1.03 -0.07 -35.62
CA ALA A 720 1.65 -1.30 -36.09
C ALA A 720 0.62 -2.28 -36.68
N ILE A 721 -0.55 -2.44 -36.04
CA ILE A 721 -1.62 -3.33 -36.49
C ILE A 721 -2.26 -2.82 -37.79
N GLN A 722 -2.58 -1.54 -37.84
CA GLN A 722 -3.27 -0.93 -38.97
C GLN A 722 -2.31 -0.55 -40.11
N GLY A 723 -1.00 -0.76 -39.93
CA GLY A 723 0.01 -0.56 -40.96
C GLY A 723 0.17 0.89 -41.41
N TRP A 724 0.08 1.85 -40.48
CA TRP A 724 0.23 3.27 -40.83
C TRP A 724 1.65 3.53 -41.38
N ASP A 725 1.72 4.13 -42.57
CA ASP A 725 2.95 4.40 -43.32
C ASP A 725 3.47 5.83 -43.14
N HIS A 726 2.76 6.67 -42.39
CA HIS A 726 3.17 8.03 -42.06
C HIS A 726 3.93 8.13 -40.74
N GLU A 727 4.58 9.28 -40.56
CA GLU A 727 5.24 9.63 -39.31
C GLU A 727 4.22 10.04 -38.23
N VAL A 728 4.41 9.53 -37.00
CA VAL A 728 3.64 9.95 -35.83
C VAL A 728 4.50 10.83 -34.93
N LYS A 729 4.01 12.03 -34.59
CA LYS A 729 4.64 12.97 -33.64
C LYS A 729 3.98 12.83 -32.27
N ILE A 730 4.75 12.57 -31.22
CA ILE A 730 4.27 12.46 -29.84
C ILE A 730 4.91 13.55 -28.99
N ILE A 731 4.11 14.33 -28.27
CA ILE A 731 4.56 15.40 -27.39
C ILE A 731 4.01 15.14 -25.99
N PHE A 732 4.90 14.89 -25.03
CA PHE A 732 4.56 14.78 -23.62
C PHE A 732 4.75 16.13 -22.92
N VAL A 733 3.67 16.71 -22.41
CA VAL A 733 3.74 17.93 -21.60
C VAL A 733 4.19 17.55 -20.19
N SER A 734 5.44 17.85 -19.89
CA SER A 734 6.16 17.54 -18.67
C SER A 734 6.32 18.79 -17.78
N SER A 735 7.41 18.89 -17.00
CA SER A 735 7.64 20.00 -16.07
C SER A 735 9.11 20.28 -15.83
N ALA A 736 9.48 21.56 -15.70
CA ALA A 736 10.79 22.01 -15.24
C ALA A 736 11.21 21.34 -13.93
N LEU A 737 10.24 20.98 -13.08
CA LEU A 737 10.49 20.28 -11.82
C LEU A 737 11.11 18.88 -11.98
N SER A 738 11.23 18.38 -13.21
CA SER A 738 12.05 17.22 -13.53
C SER A 738 13.56 17.51 -13.54
N HIS A 739 13.97 18.75 -13.81
CA HIS A 739 15.36 19.22 -13.78
C HIS A 739 15.71 20.02 -12.52
N ILE A 740 14.75 20.74 -11.94
CA ILE A 740 14.98 21.60 -10.78
C ILE A 740 14.23 21.09 -9.55
N HIS A 741 14.89 21.16 -8.38
CA HIS A 741 14.31 20.74 -7.12
C HIS A 741 13.63 21.94 -6.43
N ILE A 742 12.30 21.97 -6.48
CA ILE A 742 11.50 22.82 -5.60
C ILE A 742 10.99 21.95 -4.46
N SER A 743 11.33 22.33 -3.23
CA SER A 743 10.83 21.66 -2.04
C SER A 743 9.30 21.68 -2.06
N HIS A 744 8.68 20.61 -1.55
CA HIS A 744 7.24 20.49 -1.37
C HIS A 744 6.36 20.15 -2.61
N LEU A 745 6.94 19.95 -3.80
CA LEU A 745 6.24 19.41 -4.98
C LEU A 745 6.83 18.08 -5.48
N SER A 746 7.53 17.36 -4.60
CA SER A 746 8.34 16.18 -4.94
C SER A 746 7.56 15.04 -5.60
N GLY A 747 6.32 14.74 -5.20
CA GLY A 747 5.55 13.68 -5.86
C GLY A 747 5.15 14.01 -7.30
N TYR A 748 4.80 15.26 -7.59
CA TYR A 748 4.52 15.72 -8.96
C TYR A 748 5.81 15.70 -9.81
N SER A 749 6.90 16.26 -9.27
CA SER A 749 8.24 16.22 -9.86
C SER A 749 8.68 14.80 -10.22
N ALA A 750 8.59 13.86 -9.26
CA ALA A 750 8.94 12.46 -9.44
C ALA A 750 8.11 11.79 -10.54
N SER A 751 6.79 12.03 -10.57
CA SER A 751 5.92 11.45 -11.59
C SER A 751 6.24 11.90 -13.02
N LYS A 752 6.54 13.20 -13.20
CA LYS A 752 6.95 13.75 -14.50
C LYS A 752 8.36 13.28 -14.91
N ALA A 753 9.29 13.21 -13.96
CA ALA A 753 10.63 12.68 -14.21
C ALA A 753 10.60 11.21 -14.65
N ALA A 754 9.78 10.39 -14.01
CA ALA A 754 9.60 8.98 -14.38
C ALA A 754 9.12 8.82 -15.83
N MET A 755 8.16 9.65 -16.27
CA MET A 755 7.68 9.59 -17.66
C MET A 755 8.71 10.11 -18.66
N ASN A 756 9.52 11.11 -18.31
CA ASN A 756 10.57 11.58 -19.21
C ASN A 756 11.60 10.49 -19.51
N ILE A 757 11.96 9.66 -18.52
CA ILE A 757 12.84 8.50 -18.73
C ILE A 757 12.19 7.51 -19.71
N LEU A 758 10.89 7.23 -19.54
CA LEU A 758 10.14 6.36 -20.46
C LEU A 758 10.08 6.93 -21.88
N VAL A 759 9.95 8.25 -22.05
CA VAL A 759 10.00 8.92 -23.36
C VAL A 759 11.33 8.62 -24.07
N SER A 760 12.47 8.72 -23.38
CA SER A 760 13.77 8.40 -23.98
C SER A 760 13.85 6.93 -24.41
N HIS A 761 13.34 6.00 -23.60
CA HIS A 761 13.29 4.58 -23.98
C HIS A 761 12.36 4.30 -25.18
N LEU A 762 11.17 4.92 -25.22
CA LEU A 762 10.26 4.80 -26.35
C LEU A 762 10.88 5.37 -27.63
N ASN A 763 11.58 6.50 -27.51
CA ASN A 763 12.28 7.11 -28.64
C ASN A 763 13.34 6.15 -29.22
N VAL A 764 14.19 5.55 -28.38
CA VAL A 764 15.20 4.56 -28.82
C VAL A 764 14.57 3.40 -29.60
N GLN A 765 13.36 2.97 -29.23
CA GLN A 765 12.66 1.86 -29.87
C GLN A 765 11.96 2.24 -31.18
N TRP A 766 11.40 3.45 -31.26
CA TRP A 766 10.44 3.82 -32.29
C TRP A 766 10.90 4.91 -33.26
N ASN A 767 11.97 5.66 -32.96
CA ASN A 767 12.45 6.76 -33.82
C ASN A 767 12.80 6.28 -35.23
N SER A 768 13.55 5.19 -35.35
CA SER A 768 13.89 4.57 -36.64
C SER A 768 12.69 3.95 -37.38
N ARG A 769 11.52 3.91 -36.73
CA ARG A 769 10.27 3.35 -37.26
C ARG A 769 9.23 4.42 -37.59
N GLY A 770 9.67 5.67 -37.76
CA GLY A 770 8.79 6.79 -38.14
C GLY A 770 7.96 7.35 -36.98
N VAL A 771 8.54 7.42 -35.78
CA VAL A 771 7.90 8.05 -34.61
C VAL A 771 8.86 9.02 -33.94
N SER A 772 8.53 10.32 -33.98
CA SER A 772 9.28 11.30 -33.18
C SER A 772 8.57 11.55 -31.85
N ILE A 773 9.30 11.53 -30.72
CA ILE A 773 8.75 11.70 -29.38
C ILE A 773 9.50 12.81 -28.63
N PHE A 774 8.78 13.78 -28.08
CA PHE A 774 9.37 14.93 -27.37
C PHE A 774 8.78 15.03 -25.96
N ALA A 775 9.59 15.40 -24.98
CA ALA A 775 9.11 15.82 -23.67
C ALA A 775 9.35 17.33 -23.51
N ILE A 776 8.35 18.09 -23.08
CA ILE A 776 8.48 19.55 -22.97
C ILE A 776 8.14 20.07 -21.57
N HIS A 777 8.88 21.03 -21.07
CA HIS A 777 8.41 21.95 -20.07
C HIS A 777 7.62 23.09 -20.76
N PRO A 778 6.33 23.27 -20.44
CA PRO A 778 5.47 24.24 -21.12
C PRO A 778 5.63 25.69 -20.62
N GLY A 779 6.54 25.96 -19.68
CA GLY A 779 6.54 27.22 -18.95
C GLY A 779 5.69 27.22 -17.69
N VAL A 780 5.85 28.28 -16.92
CA VAL A 780 5.13 28.61 -15.68
C VAL A 780 3.93 29.49 -16.05
N ILE A 781 2.81 28.85 -16.38
CA ILE A 781 1.60 29.56 -16.76
C ILE A 781 0.76 29.89 -15.51
N PHE A 782 0.24 31.12 -15.46
CA PHE A 782 -0.62 31.57 -14.38
C PHE A 782 -1.95 30.79 -14.35
N SER A 783 -2.27 30.18 -13.22
CA SER A 783 -3.53 29.47 -12.97
C SER A 783 -3.90 29.53 -11.49
N PRO A 784 -5.16 29.26 -11.11
CA PRO A 784 -5.54 29.13 -9.69
C PRO A 784 -4.71 28.08 -8.92
N SER A 785 -4.15 27.08 -9.61
CA SER A 785 -3.30 26.06 -9.00
C SER A 785 -1.86 26.55 -8.79
N THR A 786 -1.28 27.26 -9.78
CA THR A 786 0.09 27.79 -9.71
C THR A 786 0.19 29.07 -8.88
N ALA A 787 -0.90 29.86 -8.80
CA ALA A 787 -1.01 31.04 -7.93
C ALA A 787 -0.94 30.70 -6.42
N LYS A 788 -1.14 29.42 -6.06
CA LYS A 788 -0.92 28.94 -4.68
C LYS A 788 0.56 28.76 -4.34
N VAL A 789 1.42 28.71 -5.36
CA VAL A 789 2.87 28.47 -5.24
C VAL A 789 3.66 29.75 -5.47
N PHE A 790 3.25 30.55 -6.47
CA PHE A 790 3.91 31.80 -6.82
C PHE A 790 2.90 32.97 -6.78
N PRO A 791 3.31 34.17 -6.30
CA PRO A 791 2.45 35.35 -6.29
C PRO A 791 1.98 35.76 -7.68
N ALA A 792 0.76 36.31 -7.79
CA ALA A 792 0.20 36.72 -9.08
C ALA A 792 1.04 37.79 -9.78
N GLU A 793 1.74 38.63 -9.01
CA GLU A 793 2.62 39.69 -9.48
C GLU A 793 4.03 39.20 -9.86
N SER A 794 4.30 37.89 -9.72
CA SER A 794 5.61 37.31 -10.00
C SER A 794 6.01 37.52 -11.47
N PRO A 795 7.24 37.94 -11.78
CA PRO A 795 7.68 38.13 -13.17
C PRO A 795 7.95 36.81 -13.90
N ILE A 796 7.74 35.66 -13.25
CA ILE A 796 8.05 34.34 -13.82
C ILE A 796 6.99 33.85 -14.80
N TRP A 797 5.81 34.48 -14.86
CA TRP A 797 4.70 33.97 -15.66
C TRP A 797 4.97 34.06 -17.16
N GLU A 798 4.66 32.99 -17.89
CA GLU A 798 4.65 32.96 -19.34
C GLU A 798 3.23 32.86 -19.91
N ASP A 799 3.07 33.33 -21.13
CA ASP A 799 1.83 33.23 -21.88
C ASP A 799 1.61 31.80 -22.36
N SER A 800 0.38 31.29 -22.19
CA SER A 800 0.02 29.93 -22.59
C SER A 800 0.24 29.64 -24.09
N SER A 801 0.19 30.66 -24.95
CA SER A 801 0.45 30.57 -26.39
C SER A 801 1.89 30.19 -26.72
N LEU A 802 2.85 30.46 -25.84
CA LEU A 802 4.26 30.10 -26.05
C LEU A 802 4.40 28.59 -26.22
N SER A 803 3.93 27.83 -25.21
CA SER A 803 3.98 26.36 -25.25
C SER A 803 3.18 25.76 -26.39
N ALA A 804 2.07 26.42 -26.75
CA ALA A 804 1.20 25.98 -27.82
C ALA A 804 1.87 26.13 -29.19
N GLY A 805 2.47 27.30 -29.47
CA GLY A 805 3.26 27.53 -30.68
C GLY A 805 4.48 26.61 -30.78
N PHE A 806 5.17 26.38 -29.65
CA PHE A 806 6.29 25.45 -29.59
C PHE A 806 5.88 24.01 -29.93
N CYS A 807 4.72 23.52 -29.44
CA CYS A 807 4.17 22.22 -29.82
C CYS A 807 3.89 22.10 -31.32
N VAL A 808 3.36 23.16 -31.94
CA VAL A 808 3.12 23.19 -33.39
C VAL A 808 4.46 23.13 -34.14
N TRP A 809 5.45 23.90 -33.71
CA TRP A 809 6.80 23.88 -34.28
C TRP A 809 7.48 22.49 -34.19
N LEU A 810 7.35 21.79 -33.06
CA LEU A 810 7.92 20.44 -32.89
C LEU A 810 7.37 19.41 -33.89
N CYS A 811 6.22 19.68 -34.51
CA CYS A 811 5.67 18.82 -35.55
C CYS A 811 6.32 19.07 -36.93
N HIS A 812 7.07 20.15 -37.10
CA HIS A 812 7.81 20.43 -38.34
C HIS A 812 9.04 19.51 -38.49
N PRO A 813 9.41 19.07 -39.71
CA PRO A 813 10.54 18.17 -39.92
C PRO A 813 11.89 18.67 -39.38
N GLU A 814 12.08 19.99 -39.31
CA GLU A 814 13.33 20.58 -38.80
C GLU A 814 13.59 20.28 -37.32
N ALA A 815 12.55 19.93 -36.55
CA ALA A 815 12.67 19.57 -35.14
C ALA A 815 13.05 18.09 -34.91
N ALA A 816 13.16 17.26 -35.96
CA ALA A 816 13.36 15.81 -35.84
C ALA A 816 14.61 15.41 -35.02
N PHE A 817 15.68 16.21 -35.08
CA PHE A 817 16.92 15.97 -34.31
C PHE A 817 16.73 16.07 -32.79
N LEU A 818 15.63 16.67 -32.33
CA LEU A 818 15.28 16.79 -30.92
C LEU A 818 14.41 15.62 -30.41
N SER A 819 14.17 14.60 -31.23
CA SER A 819 13.41 13.43 -30.78
C SER A 819 14.14 12.69 -29.65
N GLY A 820 13.40 12.37 -28.60
CA GLY A 820 13.87 11.78 -27.34
C GLY A 820 14.33 12.79 -26.29
N LYS A 821 14.34 14.10 -26.62
CA LYS A 821 14.86 15.14 -25.72
C LYS A 821 13.80 15.73 -24.80
N PHE A 822 14.28 16.30 -23.69
CA PHE A 822 13.52 17.13 -22.78
C PHE A 822 13.80 18.61 -23.05
N LEU A 823 12.78 19.33 -23.53
CA LEU A 823 12.90 20.67 -24.07
C LEU A 823 12.15 21.69 -23.22
N TRP A 824 12.55 22.96 -23.24
CA TRP A 824 11.80 24.04 -22.60
C TRP A 824 11.19 24.91 -23.70
N ALA A 825 9.89 25.18 -23.62
CA ALA A 825 9.19 26.01 -24.61
C ALA A 825 9.73 27.46 -24.69
N GLN A 826 10.43 27.90 -23.65
CA GLN A 826 11.07 29.21 -23.60
C GLN A 826 12.34 29.32 -24.45
N TRP A 827 12.95 28.20 -24.86
CA TRP A 827 14.18 28.24 -25.64
C TRP A 827 13.96 28.84 -27.03
N ASP A 828 14.95 29.59 -27.50
CA ASP A 828 14.94 30.16 -28.85
C ASP A 828 15.23 29.10 -29.90
N VAL A 829 14.29 28.91 -30.82
CA VAL A 829 14.35 27.86 -31.83
C VAL A 829 15.50 28.07 -32.83
N PRO A 830 15.72 29.25 -33.43
CA PRO A 830 16.89 29.51 -34.26
C PRO A 830 18.22 29.15 -33.58
N GLU A 831 18.39 29.49 -32.31
CA GLU A 831 19.59 29.13 -31.54
C GLU A 831 19.70 27.62 -31.25
N LEU A 832 18.58 26.91 -31.05
CA LEU A 832 18.57 25.44 -30.96
C LEU A 832 18.96 24.79 -32.28
N LEU A 833 18.46 25.31 -33.41
CA LEU A 833 18.80 24.82 -34.75
C LEU A 833 20.28 25.01 -35.07
N ALA A 834 20.87 26.12 -34.63
CA ALA A 834 22.32 26.35 -34.75
C ALA A 834 23.17 25.30 -33.99
N GLN A 835 22.59 24.60 -33.02
CA GLN A 835 23.25 23.54 -32.24
C GLN A 835 22.97 22.12 -32.78
N LYS A 836 22.24 21.98 -33.89
CA LYS A 836 21.79 20.69 -34.43
C LYS A 836 22.92 19.67 -34.56
N GLU A 837 24.01 20.03 -35.25
CA GLU A 837 25.14 19.10 -35.45
C GLU A 837 25.76 18.65 -34.14
N TRP A 838 25.85 19.55 -33.15
CA TRP A 838 26.41 19.22 -31.85
C TRP A 838 25.49 18.28 -31.08
N ILE A 839 24.17 18.52 -31.12
CA ILE A 839 23.17 17.69 -30.44
C ILE A 839 23.10 16.29 -31.06
N GLU A 840 23.21 16.20 -32.39
CA GLU A 840 23.27 14.91 -33.11
C GLU A 840 24.54 14.13 -32.79
N LYS A 841 25.70 14.82 -32.64
CA LYS A 841 26.97 14.20 -32.19
C LYS A 841 26.94 13.77 -30.72
N ASN A 842 26.12 14.42 -29.91
CA ASN A 842 26.01 14.17 -28.47
C ASN A 842 24.58 13.71 -28.12
N PRO A 843 24.21 12.47 -28.49
CA PRO A 843 22.82 12.01 -28.40
C PRO A 843 22.28 12.01 -26.97
N TRP A 844 23.13 12.00 -25.94
CA TRP A 844 22.69 12.05 -24.54
C TRP A 844 22.38 13.48 -24.04
N HIS A 845 22.71 14.51 -24.81
CA HIS A 845 22.44 15.89 -24.42
C HIS A 845 20.94 16.19 -24.46
N LEU A 846 20.46 16.94 -23.47
CA LEU A 846 19.04 17.24 -23.23
C LEU A 846 18.17 16.01 -22.89
N GLU A 847 18.75 14.85 -22.61
CA GLU A 847 18.02 13.70 -22.07
C GLU A 847 17.99 13.72 -20.53
N MET A 848 16.94 13.15 -19.94
CA MET A 848 16.76 13.05 -18.49
C MET A 848 17.54 11.86 -17.92
N GLY A 849 18.63 12.10 -17.17
CA GLY A 849 19.43 11.04 -16.51
C GLY A 849 20.83 11.48 -16.06
N LEU A 850 21.57 10.59 -15.40
CA LEU A 850 23.00 10.78 -15.07
C LEU A 850 23.85 10.53 -16.32
N ASN A 851 23.98 11.54 -17.17
CA ASN A 851 24.87 11.49 -18.32
C ASN A 851 26.24 12.01 -17.90
N LEU A 852 27.10 11.11 -17.42
CA LEU A 852 28.51 11.43 -17.18
C LEU A 852 29.13 11.79 -18.54
N PRO A 853 29.66 13.01 -18.73
CA PRO A 853 30.28 13.35 -19.99
C PRO A 853 31.48 12.44 -20.22
N SER A 854 31.52 11.76 -21.37
CA SER A 854 32.81 11.44 -21.99
C SER A 854 33.64 12.72 -22.01
N THR A 855 34.93 12.59 -21.80
CA THR A 855 35.93 13.60 -21.42
C THR A 855 36.08 14.86 -22.30
N GLU A 856 35.12 15.18 -23.15
CA GLU A 856 35.00 16.44 -23.87
C GLU A 856 33.79 17.20 -23.35
N ARG A 857 33.96 17.90 -22.22
CA ARG A 857 33.13 19.08 -21.99
C ARG A 857 33.38 20.02 -23.16
N PRO A 858 32.34 20.59 -23.81
CA PRO A 858 32.52 21.75 -24.65
C PRO A 858 33.34 22.76 -23.85
N THR A 859 34.42 23.25 -24.44
CA THR A 859 35.27 24.28 -23.84
C THR A 859 34.40 25.42 -23.31
N LYS A 860 34.92 26.11 -22.27
CA LYS A 860 34.29 27.17 -21.45
C LYS A 860 33.59 28.31 -22.22
N ASP A 861 33.55 28.29 -23.54
CA ASP A 861 32.95 29.30 -24.40
C ASP A 861 31.44 29.11 -24.64
N PHE A 862 30.86 27.96 -24.26
CA PHE A 862 29.42 27.69 -24.43
C PHE A 862 28.53 28.03 -23.23
N PHE A 863 29.11 28.29 -22.06
CA PHE A 863 28.39 28.78 -20.89
C PHE A 863 29.00 30.11 -20.44
N ILE A 864 28.49 31.21 -21.00
CA ILE A 864 28.78 32.55 -20.47
C ILE A 864 27.96 32.71 -19.19
N VAL A 865 28.57 32.35 -18.07
CA VAL A 865 28.21 32.94 -16.77
C VAL A 865 28.79 34.34 -16.80
N ASP A 866 27.97 35.35 -17.10
CA ASP A 866 28.41 36.74 -16.93
C ASP A 866 28.46 37.07 -15.44
N SER A 867 29.63 36.86 -14.85
CA SER A 867 29.95 37.25 -13.48
C SER A 867 30.42 38.70 -13.39
N ARG A 868 29.67 39.65 -13.98
CA ARG A 868 29.96 41.09 -13.86
C ARG A 868 28.73 41.93 -13.53
N VAL A 869 28.19 41.76 -12.33
CA VAL A 869 27.60 42.88 -11.56
C VAL A 869 27.93 42.69 -10.07
N LYS A 870 29.19 42.95 -9.73
CA LYS A 870 29.59 43.46 -8.41
C LYS A 870 30.79 44.38 -8.62
N GLN A 871 30.50 45.67 -8.81
CA GLN A 871 31.28 46.83 -8.36
C GLN A 871 30.76 48.10 -9.06
N ASN A 872 29.79 48.76 -8.42
CA ASN A 872 29.83 50.18 -8.00
C ASN A 872 28.49 50.56 -7.39
#